data_AF-A0A831Y8T7-F1
#
_entry.id   AF-A0A831Y8T7-F1
#
_cell.length_a   1.000
_cell.length_b   1.000
_cell.length_c   1.000
_cell.angle_alpha   90.00
_cell.angle_beta   90.00
_cell.angle_gamma   90.00
#
_symmetry.space_group_name_H-M   'P 1'
#
loop_
_entity.id
_entity.type
_entity.pdbx_description
1 polymer ?
#
loop_
_entity_poly.entity_id
_entity_poly.type
_entity_poly.pdbx_seq_one_letter_code
_entity_poly.pdbx_strand_id
1 'polypeptide(L)'
;MKLKLELKNNSFSSLDEENQTSHINTLKALLKKTLPYSFHEEGFEKEDLKKTEVFLNENLPIIKWSKINDSKSISIILVSKHRKNGVNFFYDMVSRWLVFQKNLNVDLFYSVDFAISNIHNDKLTLMQAVITVESQKDFDAIEENKKTFETELRLGILSDFHANRITEFKGLSNDRKTAMVQEKIGSLIQKKPNQFGKNIFSEMQQFLIMSRDEFKSQRDYHHISRIISILYMIRKLLKKNIEENQDKRYLILKFLKTKLKANSQEKSVLGVLVGINFLKEHEVFEEKHLINAIKNFLPYVEIVENSFFIDKASKNEIQTCYIEVQKPNGIDFTNEEVSVLKNELPTYLKGNVEQLIHPVFMPRNEEEIVKNMLVLSQQLKYVHDIPQVIISFDKQTHTDLSFNVILLRVLRPQDPPIKDLISKIKSKNRFIIEKVKKVGIIRRKYLKEANVFRVLLDSSDYLRSDHSLDINKARLSVLEDLNRLFGEVRDYMGGMIYKQNEAYKSLQAILGQIGKHYDNLLEKFFYSITPGEMTAIVKPDILKNLFLMLINAIKREETRIKKLSDFLFKQETNRLYIMVPIYDQNVKKKIKDKIDNLNILSSELVSFCLTAHDIEYLGYVFMNDDKAQQKLFLDSIQKSLNK
;
A
#
# COMPACT_ATOMS: atom_id res chain seq x y z
N MET A 1 -14.57 68.35 10.24
CA MET A 1 -14.97 67.15 11.03
C MET A 1 -13.69 66.51 11.60
N LYS A 2 -13.62 66.10 12.88
CA LYS A 2 -12.41 65.45 13.44
C LYS A 2 -12.33 63.98 13.00
N LEU A 3 -11.15 63.55 12.53
CA LEU A 3 -10.81 62.14 12.25
C LEU A 3 -10.97 61.31 13.52
N LYS A 4 -11.94 60.39 13.56
CA LYS A 4 -12.10 59.44 14.67
C LYS A 4 -11.51 58.10 14.24
N LEU A 5 -10.36 57.75 14.83
CA LEU A 5 -9.76 56.43 14.68
C LEU A 5 -10.42 55.48 15.68
N GLU A 6 -11.00 54.40 15.18
CA GLU A 6 -11.60 53.36 16.00
C GLU A 6 -10.72 52.10 15.96
N LEU A 7 -10.17 51.73 17.12
CA LEU A 7 -9.45 50.46 17.28
C LEU A 7 -10.47 49.32 17.30
N LYS A 8 -10.28 48.29 16.47
CA LYS A 8 -11.26 47.19 16.29
C LYS A 8 -10.82 45.83 16.86
N ASN A 9 -9.98 45.84 17.89
CA ASN A 9 -9.62 44.62 18.61
C ASN A 9 -10.35 44.54 19.96
N ASN A 10 -11.18 43.50 20.12
CA ASN A 10 -11.95 43.23 21.35
C ASN A 10 -11.09 43.02 22.61
N SER A 11 -9.77 42.86 22.46
CA SER A 11 -8.80 42.75 23.56
C SER A 11 -8.23 44.10 24.04
N PHE A 12 -8.54 45.21 23.36
CA PHE A 12 -8.07 46.54 23.76
C PHE A 12 -8.92 47.16 24.87
N SER A 13 -10.17 46.74 25.02
CA SER A 13 -11.07 47.20 26.09
C SER A 13 -10.66 46.70 27.47
N SER A 14 -9.72 45.77 27.57
CA SER A 14 -9.16 45.26 28.83
C SER A 14 -7.83 45.90 29.24
N LEU A 15 -7.28 46.82 28.43
CA LEU A 15 -6.08 47.59 28.78
C LEU A 15 -6.47 48.82 29.62
N ASP A 16 -5.59 49.25 30.52
CA ASP A 16 -5.74 50.52 31.24
C ASP A 16 -5.74 51.75 30.29
N GLU A 17 -6.28 52.87 30.76
CA GLU A 17 -6.45 54.09 29.95
C GLU A 17 -5.12 54.67 29.45
N GLU A 18 -4.04 54.48 30.21
CA GLU A 18 -2.70 54.94 29.87
C GLU A 18 -2.12 54.16 28.66
N ASN A 19 -2.22 52.82 28.66
CA ASN A 19 -1.76 52.01 27.54
C ASN A 19 -2.62 52.20 26.28
N GLN A 20 -3.92 52.42 26.44
CA GLN A 20 -4.81 52.75 25.31
C GLN A 20 -4.41 54.08 24.66
N THR A 21 -4.12 55.10 25.47
CA THR A 21 -3.69 56.42 25.00
C THR A 21 -2.33 56.34 24.30
N SER A 22 -1.38 55.60 24.88
CA SER A 22 -0.07 55.35 24.26
C SER A 22 -0.20 54.64 22.91
N HIS A 23 -1.05 53.62 22.79
CA HIS A 23 -1.29 52.92 21.52
C HIS A 23 -1.90 53.82 20.45
N ILE A 24 -2.91 54.63 20.81
CA ILE A 24 -3.52 55.57 19.87
C ILE A 24 -2.50 56.61 19.41
N ASN A 25 -1.64 57.08 20.31
CA ASN A 25 -0.58 58.03 19.97
C ASN A 25 0.46 57.40 19.03
N THR A 26 0.89 56.16 19.27
CA THR A 26 1.78 55.42 18.36
C THR A 26 1.14 55.21 16.99
N LEU A 27 -0.14 54.78 16.95
CA LEU A 27 -0.88 54.63 15.70
C LEU A 27 -0.94 55.96 14.92
N LYS A 28 -1.30 57.07 15.59
CA LYS A 28 -1.31 58.40 14.96
C LYS A 28 0.07 58.80 14.45
N ALA A 29 1.12 58.59 15.24
CA ALA A 29 2.49 58.92 14.85
C ALA A 29 2.96 58.13 13.62
N LEU A 30 2.61 56.84 13.53
CA LEU A 30 2.96 56.00 12.38
C LEU A 30 2.12 56.36 11.14
N LEU A 31 0.82 56.60 11.31
CA LEU A 31 -0.02 57.09 10.23
C LEU A 31 0.49 58.42 9.67
N LYS A 32 0.98 59.32 10.55
CA LYS A 32 1.60 60.59 10.14
C LYS A 32 2.82 60.40 9.24
N LYS A 33 3.61 59.34 9.48
CA LYS A 33 4.78 59.00 8.66
C LYS A 33 4.42 58.35 7.32
N THR A 34 3.26 57.71 7.23
CA THR A 34 2.85 56.96 6.03
C THR A 34 1.94 57.74 5.08
N LEU A 35 1.05 58.57 5.62
CA LEU A 35 0.02 59.27 4.85
C LEU A 35 0.48 60.69 4.47
N PRO A 36 -0.02 61.25 3.34
CA PRO A 36 0.30 62.62 2.90
C PRO A 36 0.00 63.70 3.96
N TYR A 37 0.67 64.86 3.86
CA TYR A 37 0.51 65.97 4.82
C TYR A 37 -0.94 66.47 5.00
N SER A 38 -1.75 66.38 3.94
CA SER A 38 -3.18 66.70 3.98
C SER A 38 -3.98 65.85 4.97
N PHE A 39 -3.42 64.75 5.49
CA PHE A 39 -4.05 63.90 6.51
C PHE A 39 -3.80 64.38 7.95
N HIS A 40 -2.96 65.40 8.15
CA HIS A 40 -2.48 65.79 9.47
C HIS A 40 -3.17 67.02 10.06
N GLU A 41 -4.03 67.69 9.28
CA GLU A 41 -4.71 68.93 9.66
C GLU A 41 -5.97 68.65 10.51
N GLU A 42 -6.17 69.47 11.55
CA GLU A 42 -7.37 69.39 12.39
C GLU A 42 -8.55 70.13 11.76
N GLY A 43 -9.20 69.50 10.77
CA GLY A 43 -10.45 70.02 10.22
C GLY A 43 -10.71 69.63 8.77
N PHE A 44 -11.23 68.43 8.54
CA PHE A 44 -11.58 68.02 7.17
C PHE A 44 -12.92 68.64 6.74
N GLU A 45 -12.94 69.28 5.57
CA GLU A 45 -14.18 69.55 4.83
C GLU A 45 -14.71 68.26 4.18
N LYS A 46 -15.99 68.23 3.78
CA LYS A 46 -16.59 67.04 3.15
C LYS A 46 -15.88 66.60 1.88
N GLU A 47 -15.28 67.54 1.15
CA GLU A 47 -14.57 67.27 -0.09
C GLU A 47 -13.21 66.62 0.16
N ASP A 48 -12.52 66.99 1.24
CA ASP A 48 -11.24 66.38 1.63
C ASP A 48 -11.41 64.94 2.11
N LEU A 49 -12.53 64.63 2.78
CA LEU A 49 -12.87 63.27 3.18
C LEU A 49 -13.03 62.34 1.96
N LYS A 50 -13.70 62.82 0.89
CA LYS A 50 -13.86 62.05 -0.36
C LYS A 50 -12.53 61.85 -1.10
N LYS A 51 -11.70 62.90 -1.21
CA LYS A 51 -10.36 62.79 -1.82
C LYS A 51 -9.48 61.77 -1.07
N THR A 52 -9.60 61.78 0.24
CA THR A 52 -8.89 60.87 1.16
C THR A 52 -9.35 59.41 1.00
N GLU A 53 -10.66 59.18 0.89
CA GLU A 53 -11.23 57.86 0.61
C GLU A 53 -10.75 57.30 -0.73
N VAL A 54 -10.77 58.12 -1.80
CA VAL A 54 -10.27 57.74 -3.13
C VAL A 54 -8.79 57.40 -3.07
N PHE A 55 -7.97 58.24 -2.43
CA PHE A 55 -6.54 57.98 -2.29
C PHE A 55 -6.25 56.63 -1.61
N LEU A 56 -6.92 56.33 -0.49
CA LEU A 56 -6.74 55.05 0.21
C LEU A 56 -7.18 53.87 -0.67
N ASN A 57 -8.31 53.98 -1.37
CA ASN A 57 -8.77 52.91 -2.26
C ASN A 57 -7.81 52.63 -3.42
N GLU A 58 -7.16 53.66 -3.96
CA GLU A 58 -6.25 53.53 -5.11
C GLU A 58 -4.82 53.14 -4.72
N ASN A 59 -4.35 53.50 -3.51
CA ASN A 59 -2.93 53.39 -3.16
C ASN A 59 -2.61 52.29 -2.14
N LEU A 60 -3.61 51.63 -1.55
CA LEU A 60 -3.38 50.49 -0.66
C LEU A 60 -2.89 49.26 -1.47
N PRO A 61 -1.89 48.50 -0.98
CA PRO A 61 -1.16 48.71 0.27
C PRO A 61 -0.07 49.77 0.15
N ILE A 62 0.07 50.63 1.16
CA ILE A 62 1.09 51.69 1.21
C ILE A 62 2.29 51.17 1.99
N ILE A 63 3.48 51.20 1.38
CA ILE A 63 4.75 50.79 1.99
C ILE A 63 5.65 52.02 2.11
N LYS A 64 6.24 52.24 3.29
CA LYS A 64 7.22 53.29 3.54
C LYS A 64 8.44 52.75 4.25
N TRP A 65 9.59 53.28 3.85
CA TRP A 65 10.88 52.97 4.44
C TRP A 65 11.43 54.23 5.09
N SER A 66 11.95 54.12 6.30
CA SER A 66 12.63 55.21 7.00
C SER A 66 13.90 54.68 7.66
N LYS A 67 15.01 55.38 7.48
CA LYS A 67 16.25 55.13 8.23
C LYS A 67 16.12 55.79 9.60
N ILE A 68 16.50 55.07 10.66
CA ILE A 68 16.45 55.60 12.03
C ILE A 68 17.86 56.07 12.39
N ASN A 69 18.08 57.40 12.36
CA ASN A 69 19.36 58.06 12.70
C ASN A 69 20.55 57.59 11.84
N ASP A 70 21.79 58.00 12.17
CA ASP A 70 23.05 57.47 11.59
C ASP A 70 23.32 55.99 11.95
N SER A 71 22.33 55.30 12.51
CA SER A 71 22.42 53.86 12.77
C SER A 71 22.04 53.07 11.52
N LYS A 72 22.59 51.87 11.35
CA LYS A 72 22.22 50.94 10.25
C LYS A 72 20.83 50.31 10.46
N SER A 73 19.89 51.05 11.06
CA SER A 73 18.55 50.57 11.39
C SER A 73 17.54 51.04 10.34
N ILE A 74 16.74 50.10 9.85
CA ILE A 74 15.72 50.33 8.82
C ILE A 74 14.36 50.06 9.44
N SER A 75 13.43 51.00 9.28
CA SER A 75 12.02 50.84 9.64
C SER A 75 11.18 50.73 8.38
N ILE A 76 10.40 49.66 8.29
CA ILE A 76 9.47 49.36 7.22
C ILE A 76 8.07 49.45 7.79
N ILE A 77 7.25 50.36 7.24
CA ILE A 77 5.86 50.56 7.66
C ILE A 77 4.95 50.17 6.49
N LEU A 78 3.93 49.37 6.79
CA LEU A 78 2.93 48.90 5.83
C LEU A 78 1.53 49.26 6.34
N VAL A 79 0.73 49.88 5.48
CA VAL A 79 -0.71 50.09 5.70
C VAL A 79 -1.48 49.35 4.61
N SER A 80 -2.38 48.46 5.00
CA SER A 80 -3.17 47.65 4.06
C SER A 80 -4.60 47.46 4.53
N LYS A 81 -5.47 46.96 3.64
CA LYS A 81 -6.73 46.35 4.08
C LYS A 81 -6.42 45.15 4.98
N HIS A 82 -7.26 44.92 5.99
CA HIS A 82 -7.07 43.84 6.94
C HIS A 82 -7.20 42.50 6.23
N ARG A 83 -6.27 41.60 6.56
CA ARG A 83 -6.29 40.23 6.06
C ARG A 83 -5.83 39.26 7.12
N LYS A 84 -6.52 38.13 7.20
CA LYS A 84 -6.11 36.98 8.00
C LYS A 84 -4.71 36.52 7.57
N ASN A 85 -3.78 36.36 8.52
CA ASN A 85 -2.38 35.99 8.30
C ASN A 85 -1.50 37.04 7.58
N GLY A 86 -2.01 38.24 7.29
CA GLY A 86 -1.21 39.31 6.66
C GLY A 86 -0.03 39.77 7.51
N VAL A 87 -0.23 39.82 8.83
CA VAL A 87 0.80 40.17 9.83
C VAL A 87 1.97 39.19 9.81
N ASN A 88 1.67 37.90 9.82
CA ASN A 88 2.69 36.85 9.75
C ASN A 88 3.45 36.91 8.42
N PHE A 89 2.73 37.08 7.31
CA PHE A 89 3.36 37.21 5.99
C PHE A 89 4.33 38.41 5.93
N PHE A 90 3.92 39.57 6.45
CA PHE A 90 4.80 40.74 6.52
C PHE A 90 6.03 40.51 7.39
N TYR A 91 5.86 39.92 8.58
CA TYR A 91 6.96 39.59 9.47
C TYR A 91 7.99 38.68 8.79
N ASP A 92 7.55 37.64 8.08
CA ASP A 92 8.47 36.71 7.41
C ASP A 92 9.16 37.30 6.19
N MET A 93 8.45 38.14 5.42
CA MET A 93 9.05 38.91 4.34
C MET A 93 10.24 39.71 4.88
N VAL A 94 10.05 40.46 5.97
CA VAL A 94 11.12 41.28 6.55
C VAL A 94 12.21 40.44 7.20
N SER A 95 11.86 39.47 8.04
CA SER A 95 12.84 38.73 8.84
C SER A 95 13.64 37.69 8.07
N ARG A 96 13.11 37.10 6.98
CA ARG A 96 13.76 35.94 6.32
C ARG A 96 14.14 36.19 4.86
N TRP A 97 13.44 37.10 4.20
CA TRP A 97 13.50 37.22 2.74
C TRP A 97 13.92 38.60 2.25
N LEU A 98 14.15 39.53 3.18
CA LEU A 98 14.67 40.84 2.86
C LEU A 98 16.15 40.78 2.48
N VAL A 99 16.93 39.90 3.12
CA VAL A 99 18.30 39.55 2.73
C VAL A 99 18.37 38.07 2.39
N PHE A 100 18.94 37.74 1.23
CA PHE A 100 18.98 36.37 0.75
C PHE A 100 19.76 35.46 1.71
N GLN A 101 19.16 34.30 2.06
CA GLN A 101 19.74 33.28 2.95
C GLN A 101 20.15 33.75 4.36
N LYS A 102 19.69 34.93 4.80
CA LYS A 102 19.99 35.45 6.14
C LYS A 102 18.70 35.76 6.89
N ASN A 103 18.59 35.24 8.11
CA ASN A 103 17.54 35.68 9.03
C ASN A 103 17.99 36.98 9.71
N LEU A 104 17.20 38.03 9.55
CA LEU A 104 17.38 39.31 10.21
C LEU A 104 16.64 39.32 11.54
N ASN A 105 17.28 39.88 12.55
CA ASN A 105 16.62 40.14 13.82
C ASN A 105 15.68 41.35 13.66
N VAL A 106 14.43 41.19 14.11
CA VAL A 106 13.43 42.27 14.11
C VAL A 106 13.39 42.84 15.52
N ASP A 107 14.05 43.98 15.71
CA ASP A 107 14.22 44.63 17.01
C ASP A 107 12.89 45.18 17.56
N LEU A 108 12.00 45.61 16.66
CA LEU A 108 10.65 46.04 17.00
C LEU A 108 9.66 45.56 15.95
N PHE A 109 8.58 44.94 16.39
CA PHE A 109 7.44 44.62 15.54
C PHE A 109 6.14 45.14 16.17
N TYR A 110 5.45 46.01 15.44
CA TYR A 110 4.17 46.59 15.86
C TYR A 110 3.10 46.27 14.82
N SER A 111 1.94 45.81 15.26
CA SER A 111 0.79 45.60 14.38
C SER A 111 -0.50 45.97 15.08
N VAL A 112 -1.35 46.73 14.38
CA VAL A 112 -2.65 47.14 14.90
C VAL A 112 -3.69 47.17 13.81
N ASP A 113 -4.87 46.68 14.17
CA ASP A 113 -6.07 46.71 13.36
C ASP A 113 -6.93 47.91 13.73
N PHE A 114 -7.31 48.74 12.75
CA PHE A 114 -8.04 49.98 12.97
C PHE A 114 -9.08 50.24 11.87
N ALA A 115 -10.01 51.13 12.15
CA ALA A 115 -10.95 51.69 11.19
C ALA A 115 -10.91 53.21 11.25
N ILE A 116 -11.14 53.86 10.11
CA ILE A 116 -11.23 55.32 10.03
C ILE A 116 -12.71 55.66 9.80
N SER A 117 -13.39 56.07 10.87
CA SER A 117 -14.82 56.40 10.81
C SER A 117 -15.04 57.54 9.81
N ASN A 118 -16.04 57.40 8.95
CA ASN A 118 -16.45 58.36 7.92
C ASN A 118 -15.47 58.54 6.73
N ILE A 119 -14.48 57.64 6.54
CA ILE A 119 -13.53 57.71 5.41
C ILE A 119 -13.39 56.37 4.69
N HIS A 120 -13.29 55.25 5.41
CA HIS A 120 -13.05 53.95 4.79
C HIS A 120 -13.84 52.87 5.52
N ASN A 121 -14.69 52.15 4.80
CA ASN A 121 -15.59 51.15 5.39
C ASN A 121 -14.87 49.85 5.77
N ASP A 122 -13.76 49.49 5.09
CA ASP A 122 -13.03 48.27 5.43
C ASP A 122 -12.12 48.47 6.65
N LYS A 123 -11.97 47.39 7.43
CA LYS A 123 -10.95 47.27 8.47
C LYS A 123 -9.56 47.36 7.84
N LEU A 124 -8.69 48.21 8.39
CA LEU A 124 -7.31 48.39 7.95
C LEU A 124 -6.35 47.78 8.97
N THR A 125 -5.15 47.44 8.53
CA THR A 125 -4.06 46.97 9.38
C THR A 125 -2.84 47.84 9.11
N LEU A 126 -2.26 48.37 10.19
CA LEU A 126 -0.95 49.01 10.17
C LEU A 126 0.07 48.05 10.78
N MET A 127 1.22 47.91 10.11
CA MET A 127 2.34 47.10 10.57
C MET A 127 3.63 47.91 10.47
N GLN A 128 4.50 47.77 11.45
CA GLN A 128 5.86 48.30 11.44
C GLN A 128 6.84 47.20 11.86
N ALA A 129 7.90 47.05 11.10
CA ALA A 129 9.06 46.25 11.48
C ALA A 129 10.31 47.13 11.48
N VAL A 130 11.08 47.10 12.56
CA VAL A 130 12.39 47.74 12.68
C VAL A 130 13.45 46.66 12.75
N ILE A 131 14.47 46.79 11.92
CA ILE A 131 15.59 45.85 11.83
C ILE A 131 16.91 46.61 11.94
N THR A 132 17.91 45.99 12.56
CA THR A 132 19.30 46.47 12.55
C THR A 132 20.11 45.67 11.54
N VAL A 133 20.79 46.35 10.62
CA VAL A 133 21.61 45.73 9.58
C VAL A 133 23.09 45.83 9.95
N GLU A 134 23.70 44.72 10.34
CA GLU A 134 25.08 44.72 10.86
C GLU A 134 26.13 45.02 9.77
N SER A 135 25.98 44.39 8.60
CA SER A 135 26.95 44.45 7.50
C SER A 135 26.57 45.50 6.46
N GLN A 136 27.57 46.24 5.93
CA GLN A 136 27.35 47.17 4.82
C GLN A 136 26.87 46.44 3.55
N LYS A 137 27.39 45.23 3.31
CA LYS A 137 26.98 44.39 2.18
C LYS A 137 25.50 44.04 2.22
N ASP A 138 24.97 43.73 3.40
CA ASP A 138 23.55 43.40 3.58
C ASP A 138 22.69 44.65 3.35
N PHE A 139 23.17 45.82 3.79
CA PHE A 139 22.49 47.09 3.57
C PHE A 139 22.38 47.44 2.08
N ASP A 140 23.47 47.29 1.34
CA ASP A 140 23.51 47.54 -0.11
C ASP A 140 22.57 46.56 -0.84
N ALA A 141 22.57 45.28 -0.45
CA ALA A 141 21.65 44.27 -1.00
C ALA A 141 20.17 44.58 -0.74
N ILE A 142 19.84 45.19 0.40
CA ILE A 142 18.47 45.63 0.71
C ILE A 142 18.06 46.78 -0.21
N GLU A 143 18.92 47.78 -0.40
CA GLU A 143 18.63 48.92 -1.29
C GLU A 143 18.48 48.47 -2.75
N GLU A 144 19.31 47.53 -3.23
CA GLU A 144 19.19 46.95 -4.57
C GLU A 144 17.88 46.18 -4.78
N ASN A 145 17.48 45.36 -3.79
CA ASN A 145 16.30 44.49 -3.91
C ASN A 145 14.98 45.16 -3.48
N LYS A 146 15.03 46.40 -3.01
CA LYS A 146 13.88 47.11 -2.41
C LYS A 146 12.62 47.10 -3.28
N LYS A 147 12.75 47.40 -4.58
CA LYS A 147 11.60 47.44 -5.52
C LYS A 147 10.97 46.05 -5.71
N THR A 148 11.80 45.02 -5.83
CA THR A 148 11.35 43.63 -5.97
C THR A 148 10.62 43.19 -4.71
N PHE A 149 11.20 43.47 -3.53
CA PHE A 149 10.60 43.19 -2.24
C PHE A 149 9.23 43.88 -2.08
N GLU A 150 9.12 45.17 -2.42
CA GLU A 150 7.86 45.90 -2.35
C GLU A 150 6.79 45.29 -3.27
N THR A 151 7.19 44.86 -4.47
CA THR A 151 6.28 44.24 -5.44
C THR A 151 5.73 42.92 -4.91
N GLU A 152 6.60 42.05 -4.41
CA GLU A 152 6.22 40.78 -3.79
C GLU A 152 5.35 40.98 -2.55
N LEU A 153 5.71 41.95 -1.70
CA LEU A 153 4.95 42.28 -0.50
C LEU A 153 3.55 42.80 -0.87
N ARG A 154 3.42 43.66 -1.88
CA ARG A 154 2.12 44.15 -2.38
C ARG A 154 1.25 43.00 -2.88
N LEU A 155 1.78 42.16 -3.77
CA LEU A 155 1.06 41.01 -4.33
C LEU A 155 0.64 40.04 -3.21
N GLY A 156 1.57 39.74 -2.31
CA GLY A 156 1.37 38.82 -1.21
C GLY A 156 0.43 39.35 -0.14
N ILE A 157 0.32 40.66 0.10
CA ILE A 157 -0.68 41.23 1.04
C ILE A 157 -2.07 41.26 0.40
N LEU A 158 -2.17 41.61 -0.89
CA LEU A 158 -3.45 41.70 -1.61
C LEU A 158 -4.12 40.34 -1.83
N SER A 159 -3.37 39.24 -1.92
CA SER A 159 -3.93 37.92 -2.30
C SER A 159 -3.33 36.74 -1.53
N ASP A 160 -4.20 35.91 -0.94
CA ASP A 160 -3.80 34.64 -0.30
C ASP A 160 -3.09 33.71 -1.28
N PHE A 161 -3.55 33.68 -2.53
CA PHE A 161 -2.95 32.86 -3.57
C PHE A 161 -1.50 33.29 -3.84
N HIS A 162 -1.25 34.60 -3.99
CA HIS A 162 0.11 35.11 -4.22
C HIS A 162 1.01 34.96 -3.01
N ALA A 163 0.49 35.20 -1.79
CA ALA A 163 1.24 34.98 -0.56
C ALA A 163 1.75 33.53 -0.47
N ASN A 164 0.85 32.57 -0.66
CA ASN A 164 1.19 31.15 -0.63
C ASN A 164 2.23 30.82 -1.70
N ARG A 165 2.05 31.28 -2.94
CA ARG A 165 3.03 31.04 -4.01
C ARG A 165 4.42 31.62 -3.72
N ILE A 166 4.48 32.84 -3.16
CA ILE A 166 5.74 33.46 -2.77
C ILE A 166 6.40 32.65 -1.66
N THR A 167 5.64 32.24 -0.64
CA THR A 167 6.17 31.39 0.45
C THR A 167 6.60 30.00 -0.04
N GLU A 168 5.89 29.40 -1.00
CA GLU A 168 6.22 28.11 -1.62
C GLU A 168 7.49 28.19 -2.47
N PHE A 169 7.74 29.33 -3.11
CA PHE A 169 8.94 29.56 -3.91
C PHE A 169 10.15 29.86 -3.02
N LYS A 170 9.98 30.68 -1.98
CA LYS A 170 11.04 31.06 -1.04
C LYS A 170 11.34 30.02 0.04
N GLY A 171 10.51 28.98 0.14
CA GLY A 171 10.68 27.84 1.05
C GLY A 171 10.06 28.08 2.44
N LEU A 172 9.50 27.02 3.02
CA LEU A 172 8.94 26.98 4.38
C LEU A 172 9.81 26.10 5.27
N SER A 173 10.03 26.50 6.53
CA SER A 173 10.58 25.60 7.54
C SER A 173 9.61 24.45 7.84
N ASN A 174 10.12 23.31 8.32
CA ASN A 174 9.29 22.14 8.66
C ASN A 174 8.21 22.48 9.70
N ASP A 175 8.53 23.32 10.69
CA ASP A 175 7.57 23.76 11.71
C ASP A 175 6.42 24.57 11.11
N ARG A 176 6.73 25.43 10.14
CA ARG A 176 5.72 26.24 9.47
C ARG A 176 4.87 25.42 8.51
N LYS A 177 5.47 24.47 7.78
CA LYS A 177 4.70 23.49 7.00
C LYS A 177 3.74 22.73 7.89
N THR A 178 4.19 22.32 9.09
CA THR A 178 3.35 21.66 10.08
C THR A 178 2.18 22.55 10.53
N ALA A 179 2.44 23.82 10.85
CA ALA A 179 1.38 24.78 11.19
C ALA A 179 0.36 24.96 10.05
N MET A 180 0.82 25.05 8.80
CA MET A 180 -0.07 25.18 7.63
C MET A 180 -0.87 23.90 7.37
N VAL A 181 -0.28 22.71 7.57
CA VAL A 181 -1.03 21.44 7.55
C VAL A 181 -2.12 21.46 8.61
N GLN A 182 -1.79 21.87 9.85
CA GLN A 182 -2.76 21.93 10.94
C GLN A 182 -3.90 22.91 10.64
N GLU A 183 -3.61 24.10 10.10
CA GLU A 183 -4.63 25.07 9.68
C GLU A 183 -5.53 24.49 8.58
N LYS A 184 -4.93 23.79 7.61
CA LYS A 184 -5.68 23.15 6.52
C LYS A 184 -6.61 22.06 7.05
N ILE A 185 -6.14 21.20 7.93
CA ILE A 185 -6.94 20.17 8.59
C ILE A 185 -8.06 20.80 9.43
N GLY A 186 -7.76 21.86 10.20
CA GLY A 186 -8.78 22.62 10.93
C GLY A 186 -9.88 23.18 10.02
N SER A 187 -9.50 23.71 8.85
CA SER A 187 -10.47 24.18 7.85
C SER A 187 -11.35 23.06 7.27
N LEU A 188 -10.83 21.84 7.14
CA LEU A 188 -11.59 20.69 6.66
C LEU A 188 -12.62 20.22 7.68
N ILE A 189 -12.29 20.24 8.98
CA ILE A 189 -13.23 19.94 10.07
C ILE A 189 -14.38 20.96 10.05
N GLN A 190 -14.07 22.25 9.93
CA GLN A 190 -15.10 23.31 9.88
C GLN A 190 -16.00 23.18 8.65
N LYS A 191 -15.43 22.94 7.47
CA LYS A 191 -16.18 22.85 6.21
C LYS A 191 -16.96 21.55 6.03
N LYS A 192 -16.47 20.44 6.61
CA LYS A 192 -17.03 19.09 6.43
C LYS A 192 -17.05 18.30 7.75
N PRO A 193 -17.82 18.74 8.75
CA PRO A 193 -17.81 18.15 10.09
C PRO A 193 -18.27 16.68 10.11
N ASN A 194 -19.17 16.30 9.21
CA ASN A 194 -19.65 14.92 9.12
C ASN A 194 -18.57 13.96 8.58
N GLN A 195 -17.60 14.46 7.82
CA GLN A 195 -16.52 13.65 7.25
C GLN A 195 -15.31 13.61 8.19
N PHE A 196 -14.91 14.76 8.73
CA PHE A 196 -13.69 14.90 9.54
C PHE A 196 -14.01 15.21 11.00
N GLY A 197 -13.60 14.30 11.89
CA GLY A 197 -13.72 14.47 13.34
C GLY A 197 -12.44 15.02 13.97
N LYS A 198 -12.48 15.40 15.25
CA LYS A 198 -11.32 15.95 15.98
C LYS A 198 -10.11 15.00 16.02
N ASN A 199 -10.35 13.69 15.94
CA ASN A 199 -9.33 12.64 16.00
C ASN A 199 -8.32 12.71 14.85
N ILE A 200 -8.65 13.39 13.74
CA ILE A 200 -7.70 13.61 12.63
C ILE A 200 -6.44 14.37 13.08
N PHE A 201 -6.51 15.20 14.12
CA PHE A 201 -5.32 15.90 14.63
C PHE A 201 -4.31 14.92 15.25
N SER A 202 -4.78 13.88 15.92
CA SER A 202 -3.91 12.83 16.47
C SER A 202 -3.25 12.04 15.34
N GLU A 203 -4.01 11.68 14.30
CA GLU A 203 -3.46 11.00 13.11
C GLU A 203 -2.48 11.89 12.33
N MET A 204 -2.75 13.20 12.25
CA MET A 204 -1.86 14.18 11.65
C MET A 204 -0.54 14.24 12.42
N GLN A 205 -0.59 14.36 13.75
CA GLN A 205 0.62 14.39 14.59
C GLN A 205 1.45 13.12 14.41
N GLN A 206 0.81 11.95 14.47
CA GLN A 206 1.49 10.67 14.26
C GLN A 206 2.17 10.61 12.87
N PHE A 207 1.44 10.99 11.81
CA PHE A 207 1.99 11.03 10.45
C PHE A 207 3.22 11.94 10.36
N LEU A 208 3.15 13.15 10.93
CA LEU A 208 4.23 14.13 10.86
C LEU A 208 5.46 13.73 11.68
N ILE A 209 5.28 13.05 12.82
CA ILE A 209 6.36 12.52 13.67
C ILE A 209 7.07 11.35 12.97
N MET A 210 6.30 10.45 12.36
CA MET A 210 6.85 9.28 11.65
C MET A 210 7.49 9.65 10.30
N SER A 211 7.12 10.80 9.72
CA SER A 211 7.68 11.28 8.46
C SER A 211 9.06 11.90 8.66
N ARG A 212 10.04 11.44 7.88
CA ARG A 212 11.40 12.02 7.88
C ARG A 212 11.41 13.45 7.35
N ASP A 213 12.45 14.21 7.68
CA ASP A 213 12.56 15.60 7.26
C ASP A 213 12.75 15.76 5.75
N GLU A 214 13.42 14.81 5.09
CA GLU A 214 13.54 14.76 3.63
C GLU A 214 12.17 14.57 2.97
N PHE A 215 11.29 13.80 3.62
CA PHE A 215 9.93 13.60 3.12
C PHE A 215 9.16 14.92 3.13
N LYS A 216 9.21 15.63 4.27
CA LYS A 216 8.50 16.90 4.50
C LYS A 216 9.09 18.04 3.66
N SER A 217 10.40 18.07 3.42
CA SER A 217 11.07 19.15 2.70
C SER A 217 10.72 19.15 1.21
N GLN A 218 10.72 17.98 0.57
CA GLN A 218 10.45 17.80 -0.87
C GLN A 218 9.00 18.03 -1.27
N ARG A 219 8.07 17.93 -0.31
CA ARG A 219 6.61 17.94 -0.55
C ARG A 219 5.98 19.26 -0.12
N ASP A 220 4.96 19.64 -0.86
CA ASP A 220 4.12 20.78 -0.49
C ASP A 220 3.16 20.42 0.66
N TYR A 221 2.84 21.40 1.51
CA TYR A 221 1.97 21.19 2.66
C TYR A 221 0.54 20.81 2.25
N HIS A 222 0.06 21.22 1.08
CA HIS A 222 -1.22 20.77 0.54
C HIS A 222 -1.22 19.28 0.22
N HIS A 223 -0.12 18.76 -0.33
CA HIS A 223 0.02 17.33 -0.62
C HIS A 223 0.04 16.51 0.68
N ILE A 224 0.83 16.93 1.67
CA ILE A 224 0.86 16.32 3.01
C ILE A 224 -0.54 16.32 3.64
N SER A 225 -1.23 17.46 3.59
CA SER A 225 -2.61 17.59 4.11
C SER A 225 -3.58 16.64 3.40
N ARG A 226 -3.44 16.46 2.07
CA ARG A 226 -4.26 15.53 1.28
C ARG A 226 -4.00 14.08 1.66
N ILE A 227 -2.75 13.68 1.85
CA ILE A 227 -2.39 12.32 2.28
C ILE A 227 -3.08 12.01 3.61
N ILE A 228 -2.87 12.85 4.62
CA ILE A 228 -3.44 12.67 5.97
C ILE A 228 -4.96 12.60 5.91
N SER A 229 -5.60 13.52 5.17
CA SER A 229 -7.06 13.56 5.04
C SER A 229 -7.64 12.31 4.39
N ILE A 230 -6.97 11.78 3.36
CA ILE A 230 -7.45 10.60 2.64
C ILE A 230 -7.22 9.34 3.46
N LEU A 231 -6.07 9.20 4.14
CA LEU A 231 -5.82 8.07 5.05
C LEU A 231 -6.86 8.03 6.17
N TYR A 232 -7.19 9.19 6.76
CA TYR A 232 -8.27 9.30 7.75
C TYR A 232 -9.61 8.83 7.19
N MET A 233 -9.98 9.28 5.98
CA MET A 233 -11.23 8.87 5.34
C MET A 233 -11.28 7.37 5.01
N ILE A 234 -10.17 6.82 4.50
CA ILE A 234 -10.06 5.39 4.19
C ILE A 234 -10.30 4.56 5.45
N ARG A 235 -9.66 4.93 6.58
CA ARG A 235 -9.86 4.24 7.86
C ARG A 235 -11.31 4.31 8.33
N LYS A 236 -11.93 5.49 8.27
CA LYS A 236 -13.34 5.66 8.66
C LYS A 236 -14.28 4.81 7.79
N LEU A 237 -14.03 4.72 6.49
CA LEU A 237 -14.81 3.88 5.57
C LEU A 237 -14.61 2.40 5.83
N LEU A 238 -13.37 1.95 6.06
CA LEU A 238 -13.08 0.56 6.37
C LEU A 238 -13.75 0.13 7.67
N LYS A 239 -13.66 0.92 8.74
CA LYS A 239 -14.35 0.64 10.00
C LYS A 239 -15.85 0.45 9.81
N LYS A 240 -16.49 1.37 9.07
CA LYS A 240 -17.91 1.27 8.76
C LYS A 240 -18.25 -0.02 7.97
N ASN A 241 -17.45 -0.35 6.96
CA ASN A 241 -17.69 -1.55 6.16
C ASN A 241 -17.50 -2.85 6.97
N ILE A 242 -16.53 -2.87 7.90
CA ILE A 242 -16.31 -4.02 8.80
C ILE A 242 -17.47 -4.17 9.78
N GLU A 243 -18.02 -3.06 10.29
CA GLU A 243 -19.24 -3.07 11.13
C GLU A 243 -20.45 -3.65 10.38
N GLU A 244 -20.55 -3.43 9.05
CA GLU A 244 -21.63 -3.97 8.22
C GLU A 244 -21.47 -5.48 7.91
N ASN A 245 -20.24 -5.97 7.72
CA ASN A 245 -19.93 -7.40 7.55
C ASN A 245 -18.45 -7.67 7.87
N GLN A 246 -18.19 -8.39 8.97
CA GLN A 246 -16.85 -8.65 9.50
C GLN A 246 -16.06 -9.72 8.73
N ASP A 247 -16.74 -10.64 8.05
CA ASP A 247 -16.11 -11.79 7.39
C ASP A 247 -15.57 -11.48 5.99
N LYS A 248 -15.71 -10.22 5.54
CA LYS A 248 -15.36 -9.80 4.19
C LYS A 248 -14.08 -8.97 4.16
N ARG A 249 -13.22 -9.23 3.16
CA ARG A 249 -12.04 -8.38 2.92
C ARG A 249 -12.40 -7.13 2.12
N TYR A 250 -12.25 -5.99 2.76
CA TYR A 250 -12.32 -4.66 2.19
C TYR A 250 -10.94 -4.13 1.87
N LEU A 251 -10.81 -3.58 0.67
CA LEU A 251 -9.60 -2.91 0.21
C LEU A 251 -10.02 -1.63 -0.50
N ILE A 252 -9.41 -0.50 -0.13
CA ILE A 252 -9.67 0.81 -0.72
C ILE A 252 -8.37 1.36 -1.28
N LEU A 253 -8.38 1.73 -2.57
CA LEU A 253 -7.27 2.40 -3.24
C LEU A 253 -7.61 3.85 -3.58
N LYS A 254 -6.62 4.74 -3.38
CA LYS A 254 -6.64 6.11 -3.91
C LYS A 254 -5.31 6.47 -4.51
N PHE A 255 -5.36 7.24 -5.60
CA PHE A 255 -4.21 7.69 -6.34
C PHE A 255 -4.13 9.22 -6.31
N LEU A 256 -2.94 9.75 -6.08
CA LEU A 256 -2.65 11.18 -6.01
C LEU A 256 -1.51 11.52 -6.96
N LYS A 257 -1.81 12.23 -8.04
CA LYS A 257 -0.78 12.86 -8.84
C LYS A 257 -0.25 14.10 -8.12
N THR A 258 1.08 14.19 -8.00
CA THR A 258 1.75 15.33 -7.41
C THR A 258 3.10 15.57 -8.07
N LYS A 259 3.78 16.64 -7.67
CA LYS A 259 5.15 16.94 -8.09
C LYS A 259 6.03 17.11 -6.86
N LEU A 260 7.21 16.51 -6.89
CA LEU A 260 8.24 16.67 -5.87
C LEU A 260 9.24 17.75 -6.31
N LYS A 261 9.65 18.60 -5.36
CA LYS A 261 10.73 19.56 -5.57
C LYS A 261 12.01 18.98 -4.97
N ALA A 262 12.90 18.48 -5.82
CA ALA A 262 14.20 17.97 -5.40
C ALA A 262 15.30 18.70 -6.20
N ASN A 263 16.26 19.32 -5.51
CA ASN A 263 17.42 20.00 -6.12
C ASN A 263 17.03 20.95 -7.27
N SER A 264 15.99 21.75 -7.07
CA SER A 264 15.46 22.72 -8.06
C SER A 264 14.85 22.11 -9.33
N GLN A 265 14.65 20.80 -9.39
CA GLN A 265 13.89 20.13 -10.44
C GLN A 265 12.54 19.63 -9.92
N GLU A 266 11.49 19.82 -10.72
CA GLU A 266 10.18 19.22 -10.47
C GLU A 266 10.11 17.82 -11.10
N LYS A 267 9.79 16.82 -10.29
CA LYS A 267 9.54 15.45 -10.77
C LYS A 267 8.08 15.07 -10.54
N SER A 268 7.42 14.55 -11.57
CA SER A 268 6.04 14.07 -11.44
C SER A 268 6.03 12.70 -10.80
N VAL A 269 5.19 12.53 -9.77
CA VAL A 269 5.06 11.27 -9.04
C VAL A 269 3.60 10.91 -8.80
N LEU A 270 3.34 9.62 -8.67
CA LEU A 270 2.04 9.05 -8.34
C LEU A 270 2.08 8.50 -6.92
N GLY A 271 1.35 9.16 -6.02
CA GLY A 271 1.08 8.64 -4.69
C GLY A 271 0.00 7.57 -4.73
N VAL A 272 0.27 6.41 -4.15
CA VAL A 272 -0.65 5.28 -4.02
C VAL A 272 -0.98 5.10 -2.54
N LEU A 273 -2.25 5.27 -2.19
CA LEU A 273 -2.78 5.06 -0.84
C LEU A 273 -3.60 3.78 -0.84
N VAL A 274 -3.30 2.91 0.11
CA VAL A 274 -3.99 1.64 0.31
C VAL A 274 -4.53 1.58 1.72
N GLY A 275 -5.77 1.12 1.87
CA GLY A 275 -6.28 0.64 3.14
C GLY A 275 -6.88 -0.73 2.99
N ILE A 276 -6.58 -1.62 3.92
CA ILE A 276 -7.00 -3.02 3.92
C ILE A 276 -7.37 -3.45 5.34
N ASN A 277 -8.34 -4.35 5.48
CA ASN A 277 -8.59 -5.05 6.73
C ASN A 277 -7.97 -6.44 6.74
N PHE A 278 -7.63 -6.92 7.94
CA PHE A 278 -7.16 -8.28 8.17
C PHE A 278 -8.30 -9.14 8.72
N LEU A 279 -8.40 -10.37 8.20
CA LEU A 279 -9.46 -11.32 8.57
C LEU A 279 -8.97 -12.38 9.55
N LYS A 280 -7.68 -12.70 9.52
CA LYS A 280 -7.06 -13.75 10.33
C LYS A 280 -5.98 -13.17 11.23
N GLU A 281 -5.70 -13.86 12.32
CA GLU A 281 -4.53 -13.57 13.14
C GLU A 281 -3.24 -13.80 12.33
N HIS A 282 -2.28 -12.88 12.48
CA HIS A 282 -0.97 -12.90 11.83
C HIS A 282 -0.94 -12.68 10.30
N GLU A 283 -1.95 -12.02 9.75
CA GLU A 283 -1.85 -11.46 8.40
C GLU A 283 -0.88 -10.26 8.35
N VAL A 284 -0.10 -10.19 7.28
CA VAL A 284 0.92 -9.16 7.07
C VAL A 284 0.79 -8.55 5.69
N PHE A 285 0.80 -7.21 5.68
CA PHE A 285 0.90 -6.42 4.46
C PHE A 285 2.05 -5.41 4.62
N GLU A 286 3.02 -5.48 3.71
CA GLU A 286 4.29 -4.75 3.77
C GLU A 286 4.57 -4.00 2.47
N GLU A 287 5.54 -3.09 2.51
CA GLU A 287 6.00 -2.30 1.36
C GLU A 287 6.29 -3.17 0.13
N LYS A 288 6.98 -4.31 0.33
CA LYS A 288 7.33 -5.27 -0.72
C LYS A 288 6.10 -5.79 -1.49
N HIS A 289 4.98 -6.03 -0.80
CA HIS A 289 3.75 -6.53 -1.41
C HIS A 289 3.14 -5.50 -2.35
N LEU A 290 3.09 -4.24 -1.91
CA LEU A 290 2.55 -3.16 -2.72
C LEU A 290 3.45 -2.84 -3.93
N ILE A 291 4.77 -2.83 -3.74
CA ILE A 291 5.74 -2.62 -4.82
C ILE A 291 5.61 -3.69 -5.89
N ASN A 292 5.63 -4.97 -5.50
CA ASN A 292 5.57 -6.08 -6.44
C ASN A 292 4.26 -6.04 -7.23
N ALA A 293 3.16 -5.72 -6.55
CA ALA A 293 1.86 -5.57 -7.20
C ALA A 293 1.85 -4.43 -8.22
N ILE A 294 2.39 -3.25 -7.89
CA ILE A 294 2.48 -2.13 -8.84
C ILE A 294 3.37 -2.49 -10.04
N LYS A 295 4.54 -3.09 -9.80
CA LYS A 295 5.48 -3.50 -10.85
C LYS A 295 4.93 -4.59 -11.76
N ASN A 296 4.03 -5.44 -11.26
CA ASN A 296 3.37 -6.45 -12.10
C ASN A 296 2.52 -5.80 -13.21
N PHE A 297 1.86 -4.67 -12.92
CA PHE A 297 1.06 -3.94 -13.91
C PHE A 297 1.87 -2.89 -14.68
N LEU A 298 2.83 -2.23 -14.03
CA LEU A 298 3.69 -1.22 -14.63
C LEU A 298 5.18 -1.53 -14.33
N PRO A 299 5.84 -2.38 -15.14
CA PRO A 299 7.18 -2.91 -14.84
C PRO A 299 8.29 -1.85 -14.80
N TYR A 300 8.11 -0.75 -15.52
CA TYR A 300 9.10 0.32 -15.65
C TYR A 300 9.14 1.27 -14.43
N VAL A 301 8.27 1.09 -13.45
CA VAL A 301 8.06 2.05 -12.37
C VAL A 301 9.15 1.95 -11.30
N GLU A 302 9.65 3.10 -10.88
CA GLU A 302 10.62 3.26 -9.79
C GLU A 302 9.94 3.80 -8.53
N ILE A 303 10.44 3.41 -7.38
CA ILE A 303 9.93 3.88 -6.08
C ILE A 303 10.67 5.15 -5.71
N VAL A 304 9.95 6.14 -5.20
CA VAL A 304 10.57 7.30 -4.59
C VAL A 304 11.10 6.90 -3.22
N GLU A 305 12.42 6.99 -3.03
CA GLU A 305 13.05 6.64 -1.76
C GLU A 305 12.44 7.43 -0.59
N ASN A 306 12.29 6.74 0.55
CA ASN A 306 11.74 7.32 1.79
C ASN A 306 10.31 7.88 1.65
N SER A 307 9.56 7.49 0.63
CA SER A 307 8.15 7.87 0.45
C SER A 307 7.17 6.93 1.16
N PHE A 308 7.61 5.73 1.54
CA PHE A 308 6.75 4.74 2.16
C PHE A 308 6.36 5.14 3.58
N PHE A 309 5.06 5.14 3.84
CA PHE A 309 4.48 5.34 5.14
C PHE A 309 3.51 4.21 5.44
N ILE A 310 3.61 3.64 6.65
CA ILE A 310 2.70 2.60 7.12
C ILE A 310 2.21 2.97 8.51
N ASP A 311 0.90 2.94 8.69
CA ASP A 311 0.31 3.12 10.00
C ASP A 311 0.16 1.77 10.69
N LYS A 312 0.89 1.59 11.79
CA LYS A 312 0.83 0.42 12.67
C LYS A 312 0.03 0.66 13.96
N ALA A 313 -0.54 1.87 14.14
CA ALA A 313 -1.20 2.24 15.40
C ALA A 313 -2.60 1.64 15.57
N SER A 314 -3.26 1.22 14.48
CA SER A 314 -4.50 0.46 14.58
C SER A 314 -4.18 -0.98 14.95
N LYS A 315 -4.56 -1.37 16.18
CA LYS A 315 -4.66 -2.78 16.61
C LYS A 315 -5.24 -3.62 15.48
N ASN A 316 -4.43 -4.56 14.97
CA ASN A 316 -4.65 -5.75 14.13
C ASN A 316 -5.79 -5.85 13.10
N GLU A 317 -6.79 -4.97 13.04
CA GLU A 317 -7.97 -5.10 12.16
C GLU A 317 -7.80 -4.35 10.84
N ILE A 318 -7.15 -3.18 10.84
CA ILE A 318 -6.98 -2.34 9.65
C ILE A 318 -5.53 -1.91 9.55
N GLN A 319 -5.02 -1.88 8.31
CA GLN A 319 -3.76 -1.24 7.98
C GLN A 319 -3.97 -0.25 6.84
N THR A 320 -3.30 0.89 6.94
CA THR A 320 -3.20 1.84 5.83
C THR A 320 -1.75 2.16 5.52
N CYS A 321 -1.42 2.21 4.25
CA CYS A 321 -0.09 2.59 3.79
C CYS A 321 -0.17 3.58 2.63
N TYR A 322 0.96 4.25 2.42
CA TYR A 322 1.19 5.21 1.36
C TYR A 322 2.57 4.96 0.75
N ILE A 323 2.68 5.05 -0.56
CA ILE A 323 3.95 5.01 -1.29
C ILE A 323 3.89 5.97 -2.47
N GLU A 324 5.03 6.53 -2.88
CA GLU A 324 5.12 7.28 -4.12
C GLU A 324 5.97 6.53 -5.13
N VAL A 325 5.51 6.56 -6.38
CA VAL A 325 6.19 5.95 -7.50
C VAL A 325 6.37 6.95 -8.64
N GLN A 326 7.43 6.77 -9.43
CA GLN A 326 7.80 7.64 -10.53
C GLN A 326 8.12 6.84 -11.79
N LYS A 327 8.03 7.50 -12.94
CA LYS A 327 8.58 6.98 -14.18
C LYS A 327 10.08 7.32 -14.25
N PRO A 328 10.93 6.47 -14.86
CA PRO A 328 12.36 6.76 -15.03
C PRO A 328 12.61 8.06 -15.81
N ASN A 329 11.71 8.40 -16.73
CA ASN A 329 11.77 9.63 -17.53
C ASN A 329 11.22 10.87 -16.81
N GLY A 330 10.69 10.75 -15.58
CA GLY A 330 10.14 11.86 -14.80
C GLY A 330 8.80 12.43 -15.30
N ILE A 331 8.18 11.82 -16.33
CA ILE A 331 6.91 12.25 -16.91
C ILE A 331 5.74 11.77 -16.04
N ASP A 332 4.62 12.50 -16.07
CA ASP A 332 3.39 12.11 -15.37
C ASP A 332 2.79 10.80 -15.92
N PHE A 333 2.01 10.12 -15.09
CA PHE A 333 1.27 8.91 -15.47
C PHE A 333 0.06 9.26 -16.33
N THR A 334 -0.26 8.45 -17.33
CA THR A 334 -1.45 8.65 -18.16
C THR A 334 -2.71 8.25 -17.41
N ASN A 335 -3.88 8.72 -17.86
CA ASN A 335 -5.15 8.32 -17.25
C ASN A 335 -5.43 6.83 -17.44
N GLU A 336 -4.98 6.25 -18.55
CA GLU A 336 -5.09 4.83 -18.86
C GLU A 336 -4.30 3.98 -17.86
N GLU A 337 -3.03 4.33 -17.61
CA GLU A 337 -2.18 3.65 -16.62
C GLU A 337 -2.81 3.69 -15.22
N VAL A 338 -3.30 4.86 -14.81
CA VAL A 338 -3.99 5.00 -13.53
C VAL A 338 -5.30 4.20 -13.50
N SER A 339 -6.00 4.07 -14.64
CA SER A 339 -7.22 3.26 -14.74
C SER A 339 -6.94 1.77 -14.61
N VAL A 340 -5.86 1.27 -15.22
CA VAL A 340 -5.41 -0.13 -15.08
C VAL A 340 -5.15 -0.43 -13.60
N LEU A 341 -4.37 0.42 -12.92
CA LEU A 341 -4.13 0.25 -11.49
C LEU A 341 -5.41 0.32 -10.66
N LYS A 342 -6.36 1.22 -10.98
CA LYS A 342 -7.62 1.32 -10.24
C LYS A 342 -8.49 0.06 -10.34
N ASN A 343 -8.51 -0.60 -11.50
CA ASN A 343 -9.40 -1.72 -11.76
C ASN A 343 -8.78 -3.05 -11.33
N GLU A 344 -7.50 -3.26 -11.60
CA GLU A 344 -6.85 -4.57 -11.44
C GLU A 344 -6.12 -4.73 -10.09
N LEU A 345 -5.52 -3.64 -9.58
CA LEU A 345 -4.72 -3.68 -8.36
C LEU A 345 -5.51 -4.10 -7.10
N PRO A 346 -6.79 -3.70 -6.90
CA PRO A 346 -7.57 -4.16 -5.74
C PRO A 346 -7.68 -5.68 -5.66
N THR A 347 -8.01 -6.33 -6.78
CA THR A 347 -8.20 -7.79 -6.86
C THR A 347 -6.89 -8.50 -6.58
N TYR A 348 -5.80 -8.01 -7.18
CA TYR A 348 -4.46 -8.57 -6.97
C TYR A 348 -4.01 -8.44 -5.51
N LEU A 349 -4.14 -7.26 -4.88
CA LEU A 349 -3.68 -7.04 -3.51
C LEU A 349 -4.47 -7.86 -2.48
N LYS A 350 -5.78 -8.08 -2.67
CA LYS A 350 -6.57 -8.94 -1.80
C LYS A 350 -6.07 -10.39 -1.76
N GLY A 351 -5.54 -10.88 -2.88
CA GLY A 351 -5.02 -12.24 -3.01
C GLY A 351 -3.59 -12.43 -2.51
N ASN A 352 -2.84 -11.36 -2.23
CA ASN A 352 -1.42 -11.38 -1.87
C ASN A 352 -1.15 -10.85 -0.45
N VAL A 353 -2.14 -10.95 0.44
CA VAL A 353 -1.92 -10.72 1.88
C VAL A 353 -1.21 -11.95 2.44
N GLU A 354 0.00 -11.75 2.97
CA GLU A 354 0.81 -12.82 3.54
C GLU A 354 0.18 -13.28 4.87
N GLN A 355 0.11 -14.59 5.09
CA GLN A 355 -0.31 -15.15 6.38
C GLN A 355 0.91 -15.81 7.03
N LEU A 356 1.36 -15.27 8.16
CA LEU A 356 2.47 -15.87 8.90
C LEU A 356 1.97 -17.15 9.59
N ILE A 357 2.56 -18.29 9.22
CA ILE A 357 2.30 -19.58 9.85
C ILE A 357 3.34 -19.80 10.95
N HIS A 358 2.90 -20.20 12.13
CA HIS A 358 3.81 -20.55 13.23
C HIS A 358 4.68 -21.77 12.85
N PRO A 359 5.98 -21.76 13.20
CA PRO A 359 6.83 -22.91 12.93
C PRO A 359 6.31 -24.13 13.71
N VAL A 360 5.99 -25.21 12.98
CA VAL A 360 5.59 -26.48 13.58
C VAL A 360 6.86 -27.23 14.01
N PHE A 361 6.96 -27.55 15.31
CA PHE A 361 8.00 -28.44 15.80
C PHE A 361 7.45 -29.87 15.86
N MET A 362 7.95 -30.73 14.97
CA MET A 362 7.68 -32.16 15.01
C MET A 362 9.02 -32.91 15.11
N PRO A 363 9.28 -33.65 16.21
CA PRO A 363 10.48 -34.46 16.33
C PRO A 363 10.42 -35.62 15.33
N ARG A 364 11.59 -36.06 14.86
CA ARG A 364 11.67 -37.14 13.87
C ARG A 364 11.25 -38.47 14.46
N ASN A 365 10.50 -39.22 13.65
CA ASN A 365 10.14 -40.58 13.95
C ASN A 365 11.20 -41.55 13.39
N GLU A 366 12.17 -41.97 14.22
CA GLU A 366 13.19 -42.95 13.81
C GLU A 366 12.58 -44.30 13.41
N GLU A 367 11.43 -44.69 13.99
CA GLU A 367 10.73 -45.92 13.63
C GLU A 367 10.24 -45.86 12.18
N GLU A 368 9.74 -44.71 11.74
CA GLU A 368 9.32 -44.48 10.35
C GLU A 368 10.49 -44.58 9.37
N ILE A 369 11.67 -44.04 9.75
CA ILE A 369 12.89 -44.17 8.94
C ILE A 369 13.26 -45.64 8.78
N VAL A 370 13.24 -46.42 9.87
CA VAL A 370 13.54 -47.86 9.83
C VAL A 370 12.52 -48.63 9.00
N LYS A 371 11.22 -48.35 9.19
CA LYS A 371 10.13 -48.95 8.40
C LYS A 371 10.31 -48.67 6.91
N ASN A 372 10.58 -47.43 6.53
CA ASN A 372 10.79 -47.03 5.14
C ASN A 372 12.04 -47.67 4.54
N MET A 373 13.14 -47.79 5.30
CA MET A 373 14.31 -48.56 4.85
C MET A 373 13.98 -50.02 4.56
N LEU A 374 13.18 -50.67 5.41
CA LEU A 374 12.76 -52.06 5.20
C LEU A 374 11.86 -52.21 3.97
N VAL A 375 10.89 -51.30 3.79
CA VAL A 375 9.99 -51.27 2.62
C VAL A 375 10.79 -51.13 1.32
N LEU A 376 11.72 -50.17 1.26
CA LEU A 376 12.57 -49.98 0.09
C LEU A 376 13.51 -51.17 -0.15
N SER A 377 13.98 -51.82 0.92
CA SER A 377 14.85 -53.00 0.81
C SER A 377 14.13 -54.16 0.14
N GLN A 378 12.83 -54.34 0.40
CA GLN A 378 12.01 -55.37 -0.24
C GLN A 378 11.80 -55.13 -1.75
N GLN A 379 11.94 -53.88 -2.22
CA GLN A 379 11.83 -53.54 -3.64
C GLN A 379 13.08 -53.93 -4.45
N LEU A 380 14.26 -54.00 -3.80
CA LEU A 380 15.51 -54.42 -4.44
C LEU A 380 15.64 -55.95 -4.39
N LYS A 381 15.27 -56.65 -5.47
CA LYS A 381 15.31 -58.11 -5.60
C LYS A 381 16.49 -58.60 -6.46
N TYR A 382 16.90 -57.81 -7.44
CA TYR A 382 17.94 -58.16 -8.41
C TYR A 382 19.16 -57.25 -8.33
N VAL A 383 20.29 -57.71 -8.87
CA VAL A 383 21.57 -56.98 -8.83
C VAL A 383 21.55 -55.72 -9.69
N HIS A 384 20.70 -55.70 -10.73
CA HIS A 384 20.55 -54.59 -11.67
C HIS A 384 19.36 -53.68 -11.33
N ASP A 385 18.71 -53.86 -10.18
CA ASP A 385 17.61 -52.99 -9.80
C ASP A 385 18.11 -51.55 -9.59
N ILE A 386 17.36 -50.61 -10.14
CA ILE A 386 17.63 -49.18 -9.97
C ILE A 386 17.43 -48.75 -8.51
N PRO A 387 18.20 -47.75 -8.03
CA PRO A 387 18.02 -47.21 -6.69
C PRO A 387 16.58 -46.79 -6.41
N GLN A 388 16.15 -47.04 -5.18
CA GLN A 388 14.81 -46.71 -4.70
C GLN A 388 14.91 -45.59 -3.68
N VAL A 389 14.07 -44.57 -3.79
CA VAL A 389 14.10 -43.42 -2.88
C VAL A 389 12.72 -43.07 -2.33
N ILE A 390 12.69 -42.66 -1.07
CA ILE A 390 11.60 -41.89 -0.48
C ILE A 390 12.14 -40.50 -0.16
N ILE A 391 11.53 -39.50 -0.77
CA ILE A 391 11.77 -38.08 -0.45
C ILE A 391 10.60 -37.62 0.41
N SER A 392 10.85 -36.90 1.48
CA SER A 392 9.82 -36.37 2.38
C SER A 392 10.21 -34.98 2.83
N PHE A 393 9.23 -34.06 2.90
CA PHE A 393 9.47 -32.73 3.44
C PHE A 393 9.68 -32.83 4.95
N ASP A 394 10.76 -32.23 5.47
CA ASP A 394 11.15 -32.27 6.89
C ASP A 394 10.69 -30.98 7.58
N LYS A 395 11.20 -29.83 7.11
CA LYS A 395 10.90 -28.51 7.67
C LYS A 395 11.33 -27.39 6.74
N GLN A 396 10.82 -26.19 7.05
CA GLN A 396 11.28 -24.92 6.49
C GLN A 396 12.01 -24.13 7.59
N THR A 397 13.12 -23.50 7.22
CA THR A 397 13.77 -22.43 8.01
C THR A 397 13.54 -21.08 7.33
N HIS A 398 14.09 -19.99 7.87
CA HIS A 398 14.00 -18.67 7.23
C HIS A 398 14.60 -18.64 5.82
N THR A 399 15.60 -19.49 5.56
CA THR A 399 16.37 -19.50 4.31
C THR A 399 16.18 -20.77 3.53
N ASP A 400 15.97 -21.92 4.17
CA ASP A 400 16.09 -23.23 3.54
C ASP A 400 14.84 -24.09 3.67
N LEU A 401 14.52 -24.83 2.60
CA LEU A 401 13.65 -25.99 2.64
C LEU A 401 14.49 -27.23 2.88
N SER A 402 14.07 -28.05 3.86
CA SER A 402 14.74 -29.29 4.22
C SER A 402 13.90 -30.49 3.81
N PHE A 403 14.52 -31.39 3.05
CA PHE A 403 13.94 -32.68 2.67
C PHE A 403 14.75 -33.82 3.28
N ASN A 404 14.06 -34.78 3.88
CA ASN A 404 14.62 -36.05 4.28
C ASN A 404 14.58 -37.03 3.11
N VAL A 405 15.72 -37.62 2.79
CA VAL A 405 15.90 -38.57 1.69
C VAL A 405 16.37 -39.90 2.25
N ILE A 406 15.58 -40.95 2.03
CA ILE A 406 15.95 -42.34 2.32
C ILE A 406 16.16 -43.03 0.98
N LEU A 407 17.41 -43.32 0.65
CA LEU A 407 17.81 -43.93 -0.62
C LEU A 407 18.42 -45.31 -0.38
N LEU A 408 17.92 -46.32 -1.07
CA LEU A 408 18.49 -47.66 -1.08
C LEU A 408 19.02 -48.03 -2.46
N ARG A 409 20.21 -48.64 -2.49
CA ARG A 409 20.83 -49.15 -3.72
C ARG A 409 21.57 -50.46 -3.47
N VAL A 410 21.81 -51.21 -4.55
CA VAL A 410 22.69 -52.37 -4.54
C VAL A 410 24.13 -51.90 -4.76
N LEU A 411 25.02 -52.15 -3.79
CA LEU A 411 26.42 -51.75 -3.87
C LEU A 411 27.24 -52.82 -4.61
N ARG A 412 27.73 -52.48 -5.81
CA ARG A 412 28.65 -53.32 -6.60
C ARG A 412 30.09 -53.02 -6.19
N PRO A 413 31.04 -53.93 -6.44
CA PRO A 413 32.45 -53.74 -6.04
C PRO A 413 33.12 -52.48 -6.59
N GLN A 414 32.61 -51.92 -7.70
CA GLN A 414 33.15 -50.72 -8.35
C GLN A 414 32.36 -49.45 -8.01
N ASP A 415 31.27 -49.57 -7.25
CA ASP A 415 30.43 -48.42 -6.92
C ASP A 415 31.07 -47.61 -5.79
N PRO A 416 31.27 -46.29 -5.98
CA PRO A 416 31.81 -45.45 -4.93
C PRO A 416 30.80 -45.27 -3.77
N PRO A 417 31.28 -45.07 -2.54
CA PRO A 417 30.45 -44.67 -1.40
C PRO A 417 29.64 -43.40 -1.70
N ILE A 418 28.49 -43.24 -1.04
CA ILE A 418 27.62 -42.07 -1.25
C ILE A 418 28.33 -40.73 -0.97
N LYS A 419 29.25 -40.72 0.01
CA LYS A 419 30.02 -39.53 0.39
C LYS A 419 30.83 -38.99 -0.79
N ASP A 420 31.43 -39.88 -1.56
CA ASP A 420 32.28 -39.53 -2.71
C ASP A 420 31.45 -39.09 -3.92
N LEU A 421 30.24 -39.66 -4.06
CA LEU A 421 29.29 -39.25 -5.10
C LEU A 421 28.77 -37.83 -4.84
N ILE A 422 28.34 -37.56 -3.60
CA ILE A 422 27.84 -36.24 -3.19
C ILE A 422 28.93 -35.18 -3.26
N SER A 423 30.19 -35.49 -2.95
CA SER A 423 31.27 -34.49 -3.08
C SER A 423 31.58 -34.09 -4.53
N LYS A 424 31.17 -34.91 -5.51
CA LYS A 424 31.45 -34.69 -6.94
C LYS A 424 30.33 -33.96 -7.67
N ILE A 425 29.13 -33.85 -7.08
CA ILE A 425 28.03 -33.13 -7.73
C ILE A 425 28.21 -31.62 -7.60
N LYS A 426 28.13 -30.93 -8.74
CA LYS A 426 27.93 -29.48 -8.78
C LYS A 426 26.44 -29.21 -8.71
N SER A 427 25.88 -29.20 -7.50
CA SER A 427 24.52 -28.76 -7.25
C SER A 427 24.51 -27.46 -6.44
N LYS A 428 23.46 -26.66 -6.62
CA LYS A 428 23.13 -25.55 -5.71
C LYS A 428 22.62 -26.06 -4.36
N ASN A 429 22.09 -27.28 -4.32
CA ASN A 429 21.49 -27.89 -3.15
C ASN A 429 22.57 -28.47 -2.23
N ARG A 430 22.39 -28.31 -0.92
CA ARG A 430 23.34 -28.79 0.09
C ARG A 430 22.90 -30.12 0.68
N PHE A 431 23.76 -31.13 0.56
CA PHE A 431 23.53 -32.47 1.07
C PHE A 431 24.18 -32.67 2.45
N ILE A 432 23.44 -33.24 3.41
CA ILE A 432 23.94 -33.59 4.74
C ILE A 432 23.69 -35.07 4.97
N ILE A 433 24.76 -35.88 4.91
CA ILE A 433 24.67 -37.31 5.19
C ILE A 433 24.50 -37.53 6.69
N GLU A 434 23.49 -38.31 7.07
CA GLU A 434 23.21 -38.61 8.47
C GLU A 434 23.56 -40.05 8.82
N LYS A 435 23.18 -41.00 7.96
CA LYS A 435 23.28 -42.42 8.26
C LYS A 435 23.54 -43.21 7.00
N VAL A 436 24.50 -44.13 7.07
CA VAL A 436 24.74 -45.14 6.04
C VAL A 436 24.70 -46.50 6.72
N LYS A 437 23.83 -47.39 6.26
CA LYS A 437 23.62 -48.73 6.83
C LYS A 437 23.58 -49.80 5.75
N LYS A 438 23.97 -51.02 6.12
CA LYS A 438 23.81 -52.22 5.31
C LYS A 438 22.55 -52.94 5.76
N VAL A 439 21.59 -53.16 4.85
CA VAL A 439 20.22 -53.62 5.18
C VAL A 439 19.82 -54.94 4.50
N GLY A 440 20.79 -55.66 3.94
CA GLY A 440 20.59 -56.98 3.35
C GLY A 440 21.65 -57.35 2.32
N ILE A 441 21.57 -58.59 1.82
CA ILE A 441 22.49 -59.13 0.81
C ILE A 441 21.68 -59.80 -0.32
N ILE A 442 22.04 -59.51 -1.57
CA ILE A 442 21.50 -60.16 -2.77
C ILE A 442 22.53 -61.18 -3.27
N ARG A 443 22.05 -62.39 -3.60
CA ARG A 443 22.86 -63.50 -4.13
C ARG A 443 24.12 -63.79 -3.29
N ARG A 444 24.04 -63.59 -1.97
CA ARG A 444 25.14 -63.78 -0.99
C ARG A 444 26.42 -62.98 -1.27
N LYS A 445 26.40 -62.00 -2.19
CA LYS A 445 27.57 -61.23 -2.62
C LYS A 445 27.35 -59.71 -2.61
N TYR A 446 26.20 -59.24 -3.07
CA TYR A 446 25.95 -57.81 -3.28
C TYR A 446 25.20 -57.21 -2.10
N LEU A 447 25.76 -56.18 -1.47
CA LEU A 447 25.16 -55.55 -0.29
C LEU A 447 24.09 -54.53 -0.69
N LYS A 448 23.01 -54.46 0.08
CA LYS A 448 22.06 -53.34 0.01
C LYS A 448 22.53 -52.23 0.94
N GLU A 449 22.82 -51.07 0.38
CA GLU A 449 23.19 -49.86 1.12
C GLU A 449 21.98 -48.96 1.27
N ALA A 450 21.61 -48.66 2.51
CA ALA A 450 20.62 -47.66 2.87
C ALA A 450 21.31 -46.38 3.30
N ASN A 451 20.91 -45.27 2.70
CA ASN A 451 21.46 -43.95 2.92
C ASN A 451 20.34 -43.03 3.38
N VAL A 452 20.51 -42.42 4.55
CA VAL A 452 19.61 -41.39 5.08
C VAL A 452 20.39 -40.09 5.13
N PHE A 453 19.87 -39.08 4.42
CA PHE A 453 20.49 -37.77 4.34
C PHE A 453 19.44 -36.69 4.14
N ARG A 454 19.84 -35.45 4.45
CA ARG A 454 19.05 -34.26 4.16
C ARG A 454 19.53 -33.58 2.90
N VAL A 455 18.59 -32.98 2.18
CA VAL A 455 18.86 -32.03 1.11
C VAL A 455 18.24 -30.69 1.49
N LEU A 456 19.07 -29.66 1.49
CA LEU A 456 18.70 -28.29 1.81
C LEU A 456 18.71 -27.46 0.52
N LEU A 457 17.61 -26.74 0.29
CA LEU A 457 17.40 -25.91 -0.89
C LEU A 457 17.06 -24.49 -0.43
N ASP A 458 17.50 -23.48 -1.17
CA ASP A 458 17.14 -22.09 -0.90
C ASP A 458 15.64 -21.89 -1.14
N SER A 459 14.92 -21.42 -0.12
CA SER A 459 13.46 -21.23 -0.16
C SER A 459 13.03 -20.18 -1.18
N SER A 460 13.90 -19.20 -1.48
CA SER A 460 13.58 -18.11 -2.41
C SER A 460 13.34 -18.59 -3.85
N ASP A 461 14.02 -19.66 -4.27
CA ASP A 461 13.87 -20.26 -5.61
C ASP A 461 12.50 -20.94 -5.83
N TYR A 462 11.76 -21.19 -4.74
CA TYR A 462 10.48 -21.91 -4.73
C TYR A 462 9.32 -21.07 -4.19
N LEU A 463 9.54 -19.76 -4.00
CA LEU A 463 8.50 -18.84 -3.57
C LEU A 463 7.55 -18.50 -4.72
N ARG A 464 6.25 -18.49 -4.42
CA ARG A 464 5.16 -18.20 -5.37
C ARG A 464 4.82 -16.72 -5.34
N SER A 465 4.00 -16.28 -6.29
CA SER A 465 3.57 -14.87 -6.39
C SER A 465 2.76 -14.39 -5.18
N ASP A 466 2.06 -15.31 -4.51
CA ASP A 466 1.32 -15.07 -3.27
C ASP A 466 2.15 -15.34 -2.00
N HIS A 467 3.48 -15.43 -2.14
CA HIS A 467 4.43 -15.69 -1.06
C HIS A 467 4.29 -17.08 -0.39
N SER A 468 3.49 -17.99 -0.94
CA SER A 468 3.49 -19.39 -0.52
C SER A 468 4.65 -20.19 -1.13
N LEU A 469 5.00 -21.34 -0.57
CA LEU A 469 6.11 -22.18 -1.04
C LEU A 469 5.64 -23.38 -1.86
N ASP A 470 6.28 -23.58 -3.01
CA ASP A 470 6.05 -24.75 -3.86
C ASP A 470 6.95 -25.92 -3.47
N ILE A 471 6.48 -26.70 -2.49
CA ILE A 471 7.19 -27.89 -1.98
C ILE A 471 7.32 -28.98 -3.05
N ASN A 472 6.38 -29.09 -3.98
CA ASN A 472 6.44 -30.10 -5.04
C ASN A 472 7.54 -29.77 -6.06
N LYS A 473 7.65 -28.50 -6.46
CA LYS A 473 8.77 -28.02 -7.30
C LYS A 473 10.11 -28.21 -6.60
N ALA A 474 10.19 -27.93 -5.30
CA ALA A 474 11.41 -28.18 -4.52
C ALA A 474 11.77 -29.68 -4.45
N ARG A 475 10.78 -30.56 -4.24
CA ARG A 475 10.94 -32.02 -4.27
C ARG A 475 11.49 -32.50 -5.62
N LEU A 476 10.98 -31.96 -6.73
CA LEU A 476 11.47 -32.31 -8.07
C LEU A 476 12.93 -31.93 -8.26
N SER A 477 13.39 -30.79 -7.74
CA SER A 477 14.81 -30.42 -7.76
C SER A 477 15.69 -31.43 -7.00
N VAL A 478 15.22 -31.92 -5.85
CA VAL A 478 15.90 -33.01 -5.12
C VAL A 478 16.00 -34.26 -5.99
N LEU A 479 14.90 -34.68 -6.62
CA LEU A 479 14.87 -35.85 -7.49
C LEU A 479 15.80 -35.70 -8.71
N GLU A 480 15.86 -34.52 -9.31
CA GLU A 480 16.78 -34.21 -10.41
C GLU A 480 18.25 -34.39 -10.00
N ASP A 481 18.64 -33.91 -8.82
CA ASP A 481 20.01 -34.12 -8.33
C ASP A 481 20.31 -35.58 -8.04
N LEU A 482 19.34 -36.33 -7.49
CA LEU A 482 19.50 -37.77 -7.30
C LEU A 482 19.66 -38.51 -8.63
N ASN A 483 18.91 -38.10 -9.66
CA ASN A 483 19.06 -38.67 -10.99
C ASN A 483 20.44 -38.32 -11.61
N ARG A 484 20.97 -37.11 -11.35
CA ARG A 484 22.35 -36.77 -11.76
C ARG A 484 23.40 -37.62 -11.05
N LEU A 485 23.18 -37.97 -9.78
CA LEU A 485 24.11 -38.77 -8.99
C LEU A 485 24.12 -40.24 -9.37
N PHE A 486 22.94 -40.83 -9.58
CA PHE A 486 22.77 -42.28 -9.67
C PHE A 486 22.26 -42.77 -11.02
N GLY A 487 21.98 -41.87 -11.97
CA GLY A 487 21.29 -42.19 -13.21
C GLY A 487 19.78 -42.25 -12.99
N GLU A 488 19.13 -43.36 -13.31
CA GLU A 488 17.69 -43.51 -13.07
C GLU A 488 17.43 -43.90 -11.61
N VAL A 489 16.60 -43.12 -10.90
CA VAL A 489 16.16 -43.40 -9.53
C VAL A 489 14.63 -43.50 -9.48
N ARG A 490 14.11 -44.52 -8.79
CA ARG A 490 12.66 -44.69 -8.58
C ARG A 490 12.21 -43.98 -7.30
N ASP A 491 11.42 -42.92 -7.43
CA ASP A 491 10.69 -42.32 -6.31
C ASP A 491 9.48 -43.18 -5.94
N TYR A 492 9.61 -43.94 -4.86
CA TYR A 492 8.61 -44.93 -4.42
C TYR A 492 7.25 -44.30 -4.12
N MET A 493 7.22 -43.05 -3.66
CA MET A 493 5.97 -42.31 -3.35
C MET A 493 5.68 -41.18 -4.34
N GLY A 494 6.54 -40.95 -5.34
CA GLY A 494 6.45 -39.81 -6.25
C GLY A 494 5.64 -40.02 -7.51
N GLY A 495 5.25 -41.27 -7.85
CA GLY A 495 4.59 -41.58 -9.12
C GLY A 495 3.27 -40.82 -9.33
N MET A 496 2.45 -40.69 -8.29
CA MET A 496 1.21 -39.92 -8.35
C MET A 496 1.49 -38.42 -8.50
N ILE A 497 2.44 -37.87 -7.73
CA ILE A 497 2.84 -36.45 -7.79
C ILE A 497 3.34 -36.09 -9.20
N TYR A 498 4.14 -36.97 -9.81
CA TYR A 498 4.61 -36.79 -11.18
C TYR A 498 3.45 -36.72 -12.17
N LYS A 499 2.49 -37.66 -12.08
CA LYS A 499 1.30 -37.70 -12.95
C LYS A 499 0.38 -36.51 -12.75
N GLN A 500 0.20 -36.04 -11.53
CA GLN A 500 -0.56 -34.83 -11.22
C GLN A 500 0.09 -33.58 -11.84
N ASN A 501 1.42 -33.45 -11.75
CA ASN A 501 2.15 -32.34 -12.37
C ASN A 501 2.07 -32.36 -13.90
N GLU A 502 2.12 -33.55 -14.52
CA GLU A 502 1.92 -33.72 -15.95
C GLU A 502 0.52 -33.24 -16.36
N ALA A 503 -0.52 -33.69 -15.65
CA ALA A 503 -1.90 -33.29 -15.89
C ALA A 503 -2.13 -31.78 -15.68
N TYR A 504 -1.52 -31.19 -14.64
CA TYR A 504 -1.58 -29.75 -14.37
C TYR A 504 -0.96 -28.93 -15.51
N LYS A 505 0.23 -29.30 -15.98
CA LYS A 505 0.89 -28.64 -17.11
C LYS A 505 0.08 -28.78 -18.40
N SER A 506 -0.53 -29.93 -18.65
CA SER A 506 -1.43 -30.11 -19.78
C SER A 506 -2.67 -29.21 -19.67
N LEU A 507 -3.27 -29.08 -18.48
CA LEU A 507 -4.40 -28.18 -18.24
C LEU A 507 -4.02 -26.70 -18.46
N GLN A 508 -2.88 -26.26 -17.93
CA GLN A 508 -2.34 -24.91 -18.16
C GLN A 508 -2.14 -24.63 -19.66
N ALA A 509 -1.56 -25.59 -20.40
CA ALA A 509 -1.33 -25.46 -21.83
C ALA A 509 -2.65 -25.30 -22.62
N ILE A 510 -3.69 -26.08 -22.28
CA ILE A 510 -4.99 -26.03 -22.95
C ILE A 510 -5.76 -24.73 -22.64
N LEU A 511 -5.57 -24.14 -21.46
CA LEU A 511 -6.18 -22.87 -21.05
C LEU A 511 -5.47 -21.63 -21.63
N GLY A 512 -4.21 -21.76 -22.04
CA GLY A 512 -3.46 -20.69 -22.71
C GLY A 512 -3.39 -19.41 -21.89
N GLN A 513 -3.76 -18.28 -22.49
CA GLN A 513 -3.71 -16.96 -21.83
C GLN A 513 -4.69 -16.85 -20.65
N ILE A 514 -5.82 -17.55 -20.69
CA ILE A 514 -6.79 -17.56 -19.58
C ILE A 514 -6.15 -18.21 -18.35
N GLY A 515 -5.43 -19.33 -18.56
CA GLY A 515 -4.70 -20.01 -17.49
C GLY A 515 -3.66 -19.10 -16.85
N LYS A 516 -2.87 -18.38 -17.66
CA LYS A 516 -1.88 -17.41 -17.17
C LYS A 516 -2.49 -16.25 -16.39
N HIS A 517 -3.63 -15.72 -16.86
CA HIS A 517 -4.30 -14.61 -16.19
C HIS A 517 -4.86 -15.01 -14.82
N TYR A 518 -5.31 -16.26 -14.66
CA TYR A 518 -5.87 -16.81 -13.43
C TYR A 518 -4.96 -17.86 -12.76
N ASP A 519 -3.63 -17.78 -12.91
CA ASP A 519 -2.70 -18.87 -12.56
C ASP A 519 -2.84 -19.35 -11.11
N ASN A 520 -2.87 -18.43 -10.15
CA ASN A 520 -3.06 -18.77 -8.73
C ASN A 520 -4.43 -19.42 -8.45
N LEU A 521 -5.49 -18.99 -9.14
CA LEU A 521 -6.83 -19.56 -8.97
C LEU A 521 -6.93 -20.94 -9.61
N LEU A 522 -6.32 -21.12 -10.79
CA LEU A 522 -6.23 -22.38 -11.52
C LEU A 522 -5.54 -23.45 -10.68
N GLU A 523 -4.45 -23.07 -10.02
CA GLU A 523 -3.72 -24.00 -9.18
C GLU A 523 -4.50 -24.42 -7.93
N LYS A 524 -5.07 -23.44 -7.21
CA LYS A 524 -5.94 -23.71 -6.06
C LYS A 524 -7.11 -24.60 -6.45
N PHE A 525 -7.72 -24.33 -7.62
CA PHE A 525 -8.77 -25.18 -8.18
C PHE A 525 -8.27 -26.61 -8.38
N PHE A 526 -7.15 -26.79 -9.09
CA PHE A 526 -6.62 -28.11 -9.42
C PHE A 526 -6.33 -28.95 -8.18
N TYR A 527 -5.68 -28.38 -7.16
CA TYR A 527 -5.37 -29.11 -5.92
C TYR A 527 -6.54 -29.20 -4.93
N SER A 528 -7.64 -28.49 -5.17
CA SER A 528 -8.89 -28.63 -4.39
C SER A 528 -9.79 -29.78 -4.88
N ILE A 529 -9.43 -30.42 -6.00
CA ILE A 529 -10.18 -31.54 -6.57
C ILE A 529 -10.17 -32.73 -5.63
N THR A 530 -11.35 -33.29 -5.40
CA THR A 530 -11.62 -34.45 -4.55
C THR A 530 -12.44 -35.49 -5.32
N PRO A 531 -12.05 -36.78 -5.30
CA PRO A 531 -10.83 -37.35 -4.71
C PRO A 531 -9.52 -36.86 -5.37
N GLY A 532 -8.42 -36.80 -4.61
CA GLY A 532 -7.16 -36.22 -5.08
C GLY A 532 -6.53 -36.99 -6.26
N GLU A 533 -6.79 -38.28 -6.37
CA GLU A 533 -6.36 -39.15 -7.47
C GLU A 533 -6.97 -38.72 -8.81
N MET A 534 -8.16 -38.11 -8.79
CA MET A 534 -8.87 -37.67 -9.99
C MET A 534 -8.11 -36.58 -10.75
N THR A 535 -7.25 -35.82 -10.09
CA THR A 535 -6.36 -34.84 -10.74
C THR A 535 -5.40 -35.47 -11.75
N ALA A 536 -5.03 -36.75 -11.56
CA ALA A 536 -4.15 -37.48 -12.47
C ALA A 536 -4.91 -38.35 -13.49
N ILE A 537 -6.14 -38.78 -13.16
CA ILE A 537 -6.93 -39.73 -13.95
C ILE A 537 -7.82 -39.00 -14.98
N VAL A 538 -8.40 -37.87 -14.58
CA VAL A 538 -9.40 -37.16 -15.39
C VAL A 538 -8.74 -36.43 -16.55
N LYS A 539 -9.36 -36.51 -17.75
CA LYS A 539 -8.86 -35.82 -18.94
C LYS A 539 -8.83 -34.30 -18.72
N PRO A 540 -7.74 -33.60 -19.07
CA PRO A 540 -7.60 -32.14 -18.87
C PRO A 540 -8.75 -31.30 -19.45
N ASP A 541 -9.37 -31.70 -20.57
CA ASP A 541 -10.51 -30.98 -21.17
C ASP A 541 -11.75 -30.91 -20.25
N ILE A 542 -11.95 -31.93 -19.42
CA ILE A 542 -13.06 -31.95 -18.45
C ILE A 542 -12.80 -30.90 -17.37
N LEU A 543 -11.59 -30.87 -16.84
CA LEU A 543 -11.19 -29.90 -15.82
C LEU A 543 -11.18 -28.47 -16.37
N LYS A 544 -10.80 -28.28 -17.65
CA LYS A 544 -10.92 -27.00 -18.36
C LYS A 544 -12.36 -26.48 -18.33
N ASN A 545 -13.34 -27.30 -18.72
CA ASN A 545 -14.74 -26.89 -18.75
C ASN A 545 -15.24 -26.50 -17.36
N LEU A 546 -14.91 -27.30 -16.34
CA LEU A 546 -15.27 -27.00 -14.96
C LEU A 546 -14.63 -25.70 -14.46
N PHE A 547 -13.36 -25.46 -14.78
CA PHE A 547 -12.65 -24.23 -14.41
C PHE A 547 -13.23 -22.99 -15.10
N LEU A 548 -13.59 -23.09 -16.38
CA LEU A 548 -14.26 -22.00 -17.10
C LEU A 548 -15.64 -21.70 -16.50
N MET A 549 -16.36 -22.71 -16.02
CA MET A 549 -17.61 -22.49 -15.27
C MET A 549 -17.38 -21.77 -13.95
N LEU A 550 -16.28 -22.07 -13.23
CA LEU A 550 -15.89 -21.35 -12.02
C LEU A 550 -15.61 -19.87 -12.32
N ILE A 551 -14.82 -19.57 -13.36
CA ILE A 551 -14.54 -18.17 -13.77
C ILE A 551 -15.86 -17.44 -14.11
N ASN A 552 -16.76 -18.08 -14.84
CA ASN A 552 -18.06 -17.50 -15.18
C ASN A 552 -18.91 -17.23 -13.94
N ALA A 553 -18.93 -18.15 -12.98
CA ALA A 553 -19.63 -17.97 -11.71
C ALA A 553 -19.07 -16.76 -10.93
N ILE A 554 -17.75 -16.64 -10.84
CA ILE A 554 -17.09 -15.51 -10.16
C ILE A 554 -17.44 -14.17 -10.84
N LYS A 555 -17.34 -14.08 -12.17
CA LYS A 555 -17.67 -12.85 -12.92
C LYS A 555 -19.14 -12.44 -12.79
N ARG A 556 -20.05 -13.41 -12.69
CA ARG A 556 -21.48 -13.13 -12.48
C ARG A 556 -21.74 -12.51 -11.10
N GLU A 557 -21.00 -12.94 -10.08
CA GLU A 557 -21.12 -12.37 -8.74
C GLU A 557 -20.60 -10.93 -8.66
N GLU A 558 -19.55 -10.60 -9.39
CA GLU A 558 -19.01 -9.23 -9.45
C GLU A 558 -19.99 -8.22 -10.07
N THR A 559 -20.93 -8.69 -10.90
CA THR A 559 -21.83 -7.84 -11.71
C THR A 559 -23.26 -7.77 -11.19
N ARG A 560 -23.69 -8.64 -10.26
CA ARG A 560 -25.08 -8.73 -9.79
C ARG A 560 -25.31 -8.17 -8.39
N ILE A 561 -26.45 -7.47 -8.25
CA ILE A 561 -27.10 -7.17 -6.96
C ILE A 561 -27.88 -8.43 -6.53
N LYS A 562 -27.32 -9.15 -5.55
CA LYS A 562 -27.98 -10.12 -4.63
C LYS A 562 -29.33 -10.71 -5.12
N LYS A 563 -29.29 -11.73 -5.99
CA LYS A 563 -30.36 -12.75 -6.03
C LYS A 563 -29.77 -14.05 -5.51
N LEU A 564 -30.33 -14.57 -4.41
CA LEU A 564 -30.05 -15.93 -3.98
C LEU A 564 -30.50 -16.91 -5.08
N SER A 565 -29.70 -17.94 -5.33
CA SER A 565 -30.05 -19.22 -5.98
C SER A 565 -29.94 -19.41 -7.50
N ASP A 566 -29.08 -18.70 -8.24
CA ASP A 566 -28.71 -19.13 -9.60
C ASP A 566 -27.40 -19.94 -9.56
N PHE A 567 -27.49 -21.27 -9.59
CA PHE A 567 -26.33 -22.13 -9.83
C PHE A 567 -26.16 -22.38 -11.33
N LEU A 568 -24.93 -22.67 -11.78
CA LEU A 568 -24.66 -23.01 -13.18
C LEU A 568 -24.68 -24.52 -13.34
N PHE A 569 -25.27 -25.02 -14.41
CA PHE A 569 -25.09 -26.40 -14.83
C PHE A 569 -24.92 -26.50 -16.34
N LYS A 570 -24.25 -27.57 -16.79
CA LYS A 570 -24.09 -27.91 -18.20
C LYS A 570 -24.21 -29.43 -18.33
N GLN A 571 -25.12 -29.89 -19.16
CA GLN A 571 -25.32 -31.32 -19.43
C GLN A 571 -24.75 -31.67 -20.81
N GLU A 572 -23.88 -32.67 -20.85
CA GLU A 572 -23.31 -33.31 -22.04
C GLU A 572 -23.78 -34.78 -22.09
N THR A 573 -23.57 -35.47 -23.20
CA THR A 573 -24.07 -36.85 -23.41
C THR A 573 -23.66 -37.81 -22.29
N ASN A 574 -22.44 -37.68 -21.78
CA ASN A 574 -21.84 -38.58 -20.78
C ASN A 574 -21.46 -37.88 -19.47
N ARG A 575 -21.82 -36.59 -19.32
CA ARG A 575 -21.31 -35.76 -18.22
C ARG A 575 -22.30 -34.69 -17.80
N LEU A 576 -22.32 -34.40 -16.51
CA LEU A 576 -23.05 -33.29 -15.95
C LEU A 576 -22.10 -32.43 -15.11
N TYR A 577 -21.97 -31.16 -15.48
CA TYR A 577 -21.18 -30.16 -14.76
C TYR A 577 -22.10 -29.28 -13.95
N ILE A 578 -21.73 -28.98 -12.71
CA ILE A 578 -22.49 -28.12 -11.80
C ILE A 578 -21.52 -27.17 -11.08
N MET A 579 -21.93 -25.92 -10.90
CA MET A 579 -21.21 -24.90 -10.14
C MET A 579 -22.19 -24.15 -9.24
N VAL A 580 -22.00 -24.25 -7.93
CA VAL A 580 -22.91 -23.68 -6.93
C VAL A 580 -22.15 -22.64 -6.09
N PRO A 581 -22.53 -21.36 -6.10
CA PRO A 581 -22.08 -20.40 -5.10
C PRO A 581 -22.78 -20.67 -3.76
N ILE A 582 -22.00 -20.83 -2.69
CA ILE A 582 -22.46 -21.12 -1.33
C ILE A 582 -22.39 -19.85 -0.50
N TYR A 583 -23.56 -19.43 0.00
CA TYR A 583 -23.73 -18.30 0.93
C TYR A 583 -24.01 -18.72 2.37
N ASP A 584 -24.48 -19.95 2.55
CA ASP A 584 -24.85 -20.52 3.85
C ASP A 584 -24.21 -21.91 3.99
N GLN A 585 -23.42 -22.10 5.05
CA GLN A 585 -22.74 -23.37 5.34
C GLN A 585 -23.73 -24.51 5.59
N ASN A 586 -24.95 -24.22 6.05
CA ASN A 586 -25.99 -25.25 6.20
C ASN A 586 -26.43 -25.81 4.84
N VAL A 587 -26.49 -24.97 3.81
CA VAL A 587 -26.82 -25.39 2.44
C VAL A 587 -25.73 -26.30 1.88
N LYS A 588 -24.45 -25.96 2.10
CA LYS A 588 -23.32 -26.82 1.73
C LYS A 588 -23.42 -28.20 2.38
N LYS A 589 -23.71 -28.25 3.68
CA LYS A 589 -23.87 -29.51 4.41
C LYS A 589 -25.03 -30.34 3.84
N LYS A 590 -26.19 -29.72 3.60
CA LYS A 590 -27.35 -30.38 2.96
C LYS A 590 -27.03 -30.92 1.56
N ILE A 591 -26.27 -30.18 0.74
CA ILE A 591 -25.86 -30.65 -0.59
C ILE A 591 -24.95 -31.88 -0.45
N LYS A 592 -23.95 -31.80 0.42
CA LYS A 592 -23.01 -32.91 0.65
C LYS A 592 -23.73 -34.16 1.15
N ASP A 593 -24.57 -34.03 2.18
CA ASP A 593 -25.33 -35.16 2.74
C ASP A 593 -26.24 -35.82 1.69
N LYS A 594 -26.90 -35.03 0.81
CA LYS A 594 -27.72 -35.60 -0.26
C LYS A 594 -26.90 -36.31 -1.33
N ILE A 595 -25.73 -35.79 -1.69
CA ILE A 595 -24.87 -36.42 -2.69
C ILE A 595 -24.27 -37.72 -2.13
N ASP A 596 -23.85 -37.72 -0.87
CA ASP A 596 -23.31 -38.92 -0.22
C ASP A 596 -24.37 -40.03 -0.16
N ASN A 597 -25.65 -39.68 0.05
CA ASN A 597 -26.78 -40.62 -0.01
C ASN A 597 -27.06 -41.22 -1.40
N LEU A 598 -26.51 -40.65 -2.47
CA LEU A 598 -26.64 -41.21 -3.83
C LEU A 598 -25.68 -42.39 -4.06
N ASN A 599 -24.73 -42.66 -3.16
CA ASN A 599 -23.76 -43.75 -3.24
C ASN A 599 -23.01 -43.80 -4.59
N ILE A 600 -22.64 -42.63 -5.12
CA ILE A 600 -21.92 -42.52 -6.38
C ILE A 600 -20.49 -43.01 -6.20
N LEU A 601 -19.98 -43.77 -7.17
CA LEU A 601 -18.59 -44.23 -7.16
C LEU A 601 -17.62 -43.04 -7.21
N SER A 602 -16.56 -43.10 -6.41
CA SER A 602 -15.54 -42.04 -6.35
C SER A 602 -14.84 -41.80 -7.69
N SER A 603 -14.82 -42.80 -8.58
CA SER A 603 -14.31 -42.71 -9.95
C SER A 603 -15.23 -41.97 -10.93
N GLU A 604 -16.50 -41.78 -10.57
CA GLU A 604 -17.51 -41.15 -11.44
C GLU A 604 -17.80 -39.70 -11.03
N LEU A 605 -17.38 -39.28 -9.83
CA LEU A 605 -17.64 -37.95 -9.31
C LEU A 605 -16.35 -37.20 -9.03
N VAL A 606 -16.16 -36.10 -9.75
CA VAL A 606 -15.16 -35.09 -9.43
C VAL A 606 -15.87 -33.98 -8.68
N SER A 607 -15.33 -33.56 -7.54
CA SER A 607 -15.83 -32.42 -6.80
C SER A 607 -14.69 -31.49 -6.43
N PHE A 608 -14.98 -30.21 -6.18
CA PHE A 608 -14.04 -29.32 -5.53
C PHE A 608 -14.80 -28.30 -4.69
N CYS A 609 -14.11 -27.77 -3.69
CA CYS A 609 -14.63 -26.70 -2.86
C CYS A 609 -13.54 -25.64 -2.68
N LEU A 610 -13.82 -24.41 -3.12
CA LEU A 610 -12.83 -23.35 -3.16
C LEU A 610 -13.45 -22.00 -2.85
N THR A 611 -12.78 -21.20 -2.04
CA THR A 611 -13.20 -19.83 -1.74
C THR A 611 -12.57 -18.84 -2.72
N ALA A 612 -13.39 -18.03 -3.37
CA ALA A 612 -12.95 -16.90 -4.19
C ALA A 612 -13.79 -15.66 -3.83
N HIS A 613 -13.12 -14.53 -3.59
CA HIS A 613 -13.78 -13.27 -3.20
C HIS A 613 -14.77 -13.40 -2.02
N ASP A 614 -14.38 -14.18 -1.00
CA ASP A 614 -15.16 -14.43 0.23
C ASP A 614 -16.48 -15.20 -0.01
N ILE A 615 -16.66 -15.80 -1.19
CA ILE A 615 -17.74 -16.74 -1.52
C ILE A 615 -17.12 -18.12 -1.73
N GLU A 616 -17.73 -19.14 -1.15
CA GLU A 616 -17.32 -20.52 -1.34
C GLU A 616 -18.04 -21.09 -2.57
N TYR A 617 -17.28 -21.67 -3.50
CA TYR A 617 -17.80 -22.30 -4.70
C TYR A 617 -17.67 -23.80 -4.58
N LEU A 618 -18.76 -24.49 -4.84
CA LEU A 618 -18.85 -25.95 -4.86
C LEU A 618 -19.10 -26.40 -6.29
N GLY A 619 -18.14 -27.09 -6.87
CA GLY A 619 -18.25 -27.60 -8.23
C GLY A 619 -18.26 -29.11 -8.29
N TYR A 620 -19.03 -29.65 -9.24
CA TYR A 620 -19.15 -31.08 -9.50
C TYR A 620 -19.03 -31.38 -10.99
N VAL A 621 -18.42 -32.53 -11.30
CA VAL A 621 -18.54 -33.21 -12.58
C VAL A 621 -18.93 -34.64 -12.30
N PHE A 622 -20.15 -35.00 -12.70
CA PHE A 622 -20.64 -36.36 -12.65
C PHE A 622 -20.48 -37.00 -14.04
N MET A 623 -19.59 -37.99 -14.14
CA MET A 623 -19.21 -38.69 -15.36
C MET A 623 -20.00 -40.00 -15.45
N ASN A 624 -21.19 -39.93 -16.02
CA ASN A 624 -22.11 -41.05 -16.12
C ASN A 624 -22.95 -40.91 -17.39
N ASP A 625 -23.19 -42.01 -18.11
CA ASP A 625 -23.92 -41.99 -19.38
C ASP A 625 -25.45 -42.08 -19.20
N ASP A 626 -25.92 -42.43 -18.00
CA ASP A 626 -27.33 -42.55 -17.67
C ASP A 626 -27.96 -41.18 -17.37
N LYS A 627 -28.80 -40.71 -18.30
CA LYS A 627 -29.54 -39.45 -18.17
C LYS A 627 -30.50 -39.43 -16.99
N ALA A 628 -31.05 -40.57 -16.56
CA ALA A 628 -31.94 -40.63 -15.40
C ALA A 628 -31.14 -40.38 -14.12
N GLN A 629 -29.95 -40.97 -13.99
CA GLN A 629 -29.05 -40.72 -12.86
C GLN A 629 -28.50 -39.29 -12.87
N GLN A 630 -28.12 -38.75 -14.02
CA GLN A 630 -27.73 -37.34 -14.14
C GLN A 630 -28.86 -36.40 -13.68
N LYS A 631 -30.11 -36.68 -14.09
CA LYS A 631 -31.27 -35.89 -13.66
C LYS A 631 -31.50 -35.99 -12.16
N LEU A 632 -31.42 -37.19 -11.60
CA LEU A 632 -31.56 -37.41 -10.17
C LEU A 632 -30.47 -36.69 -9.35
N PHE A 633 -29.23 -36.64 -9.86
CA PHE A 633 -28.14 -35.87 -9.28
C PHE A 633 -28.43 -34.36 -9.29
N LEU A 634 -28.85 -33.82 -10.45
CA LEU A 634 -29.23 -32.41 -10.60
C LEU A 634 -30.39 -32.01 -9.67
N ASP A 635 -31.45 -32.82 -9.66
CA ASP A 635 -32.65 -32.60 -8.84
C ASP A 635 -32.32 -32.61 -7.34
N SER A 636 -31.37 -33.46 -6.93
CA SER A 636 -30.91 -33.53 -5.53
C SER A 636 -30.26 -32.23 -5.07
N ILE A 637 -29.41 -31.64 -5.92
CA ILE A 637 -28.75 -30.35 -5.65
C ILE A 637 -29.77 -29.22 -5.68
N GLN A 638 -30.66 -29.18 -6.67
CA GLN A 638 -31.69 -28.15 -6.79
C GLN A 638 -32.65 -28.16 -5.58
N LYS A 639 -33.07 -29.34 -5.10
CA LYS A 639 -33.87 -29.49 -3.89
C LYS A 639 -33.14 -29.09 -2.60
N SER A 640 -31.81 -29.00 -2.61
CA SER A 640 -31.03 -28.53 -1.44
C SER A 640 -30.85 -27.01 -1.44
N LEU A 641 -30.99 -26.37 -2.60
CA LEU A 641 -30.90 -24.93 -2.78
C LEU A 641 -32.24 -24.23 -2.56
N ASN A 642 -33.36 -24.90 -2.87
CA ASN A 642 -34.69 -24.42 -2.54
C ASN A 642 -34.97 -24.64 -1.04
N LYS A 643 -35.49 -23.61 -0.36
CA LYS A 643 -35.86 -23.65 1.07
C LYS A 643 -36.87 -24.75 1.36
#